data_AF-A0A819MPZ7-F1
#
_entry.id   AF-A0A819MPZ7-F1
#
_cell.length_a   1.000
_cell.length_b   1.000
_cell.length_c   1.000
_cell.angle_alpha   90.00
_cell.angle_beta   90.00
_cell.angle_gamma   90.00
#
_symmetry.space_group_name_H-M   'P 1'
#
loop_
_entity.id
_entity.type
_entity.pdbx_description
1 polymer ?
#
loop_
_entity_poly.entity_id
_entity_poly.type
_entity_poly.pdbx_seq_one_letter_code
_entity_poly.pdbx_strand_id
1 'polypeptide(L)'
;MGDVMAQYLGDALRHNTTLNTLNMWKNEIGDVGAQYLSGALQRNTILTTLCLSNNHIGDVGAQHLADALQHNISLTTLNLQYNQIGDVGAQHFANALQHNTTLTTLDLCHNKIGDIGAQSLGSALQCNTSLTTLNLWKNQIGYVGAQHLADALQQNAILITLDLSHNEIRDVGTQYLGDALQHNTTLTTLGLSQIEIGYVGAQYLGDALQHNTTLTTLNIWCNQIGDVGAQHLAYALQRNTILTTLCLSNNHIGDVGAQHLADALQYNTSLTTLNLQYNQIGDDGAQRLADALQHNTTLTKLNLSHNQIGDLGVQYLVEALQHNTIIARWCNKGAFMELSYSSIRRVELCITVQINSQICEKTPQYGECSTNSACGCFHMAGAKDDTGVCGFLWPTCSRLLRCNSSDNSCIQPNTICVQHPQCDDFPLCYPVKMIDQNMCPSKTNRINLKWKQNAITVAGGNGYGEELNQLNYPYGTFIDEKKNIFVADYFNHRIVEWKYNAKEGQIIAGGNGLGNQLDQLHSPIDVIVDPQNHSIIIADWGNRRVIQWLNQKQQILIDNIDYVSLARDKYGFLYVSDREKNEVRRWKMGEYNNEGIIVAGGNGQGDQLNQLNEPSFIFVDEEQSVYVSDWGNERVMKWRKDAKEGIVVAGGNGEGGNLNQLSGPHGVIVDHLGQIYVADSGNHRIMCWCEGKEEGEIVVGGNGIGGESNRLYRPTSLSFDDEGNLYVADTENHRIQKFEIVL
;
A
#
# COMPACT_ATOMS: atom_id res chain seq x y z
N MET A 1 -40.24 -23.61 10.24
CA MET A 1 -41.62 -23.08 10.38
C MET A 1 -41.62 -21.70 9.74
N GLY A 2 -41.65 -21.65 8.40
CA GLY A 2 -41.34 -20.44 7.61
C GLY A 2 -42.54 -19.57 7.31
N ASP A 3 -42.83 -19.37 6.01
CA ASP A 3 -43.84 -18.43 5.50
C ASP A 3 -45.23 -18.51 6.16
N VAL A 4 -45.65 -19.71 6.58
CA VAL A 4 -46.92 -19.92 7.32
C VAL A 4 -46.92 -19.19 8.67
N MET A 5 -45.78 -19.13 9.37
CA MET A 5 -45.64 -18.33 10.60
C MET A 5 -45.68 -16.83 10.28
N ALA A 6 -45.00 -16.41 9.21
CA ALA A 6 -45.00 -15.02 8.75
C ALA A 6 -46.40 -14.54 8.33
N GLN A 7 -47.25 -15.43 7.81
CA GLN A 7 -48.67 -15.16 7.54
C GLN A 7 -49.43 -14.76 8.82
N TYR A 8 -49.48 -15.64 9.82
CA TYR A 8 -50.19 -15.38 11.07
C TYR A 8 -49.62 -14.16 11.81
N LEU A 9 -48.30 -13.95 11.75
CA LEU A 9 -47.65 -12.81 12.35
C LEU A 9 -47.98 -11.50 11.60
N GLY A 10 -48.04 -11.52 10.28
CA GLY A 10 -48.50 -10.39 9.46
C GLY A 10 -49.91 -9.95 9.83
N ASP A 11 -50.84 -10.89 9.99
CA ASP A 11 -52.20 -10.58 10.42
C ASP A 11 -52.26 -10.01 11.85
N ALA A 12 -51.42 -10.48 12.78
CA ALA A 12 -51.29 -9.88 14.10
C ALA A 12 -50.69 -8.46 14.05
N LEU A 13 -49.65 -8.25 13.22
CA LEU A 13 -48.97 -6.96 13.04
C LEU A 13 -49.90 -5.88 12.46
N ARG A 14 -50.86 -6.23 11.61
CA ARG A 14 -51.88 -5.29 11.10
C ARG A 14 -52.68 -4.60 12.20
N HIS A 15 -52.80 -5.23 13.37
CA HIS A 15 -53.56 -4.73 14.51
C HIS A 15 -52.67 -4.37 15.72
N ASN A 16 -51.36 -4.51 15.59
CA ASN A 16 -50.40 -4.19 16.64
C ASN A 16 -50.31 -2.66 16.89
N THR A 17 -50.58 -2.25 18.14
CA THR A 17 -50.50 -0.87 18.60
C THR A 17 -49.34 -0.58 19.57
N THR A 18 -48.48 -1.56 19.87
CA THR A 18 -47.47 -1.44 20.96
C THR A 18 -46.08 -1.98 20.64
N LEU A 19 -45.95 -3.01 19.80
CA LEU A 19 -44.66 -3.59 19.43
C LEU A 19 -43.93 -2.66 18.45
N ASN A 20 -42.79 -2.12 18.88
CA ASN A 20 -41.93 -1.24 18.09
C ASN A 20 -40.81 -2.01 17.37
N THR A 21 -40.36 -3.14 17.94
CA THR A 21 -39.26 -3.96 17.43
C THR A 21 -39.71 -5.40 17.24
N LEU A 22 -39.48 -5.94 16.05
CA LEU A 22 -39.71 -7.35 15.74
C LEU A 22 -38.43 -7.99 15.19
N ASN A 23 -38.00 -9.09 15.82
CA ASN A 23 -36.85 -9.88 15.38
C ASN A 23 -37.29 -11.28 14.95
N MET A 24 -37.05 -11.59 13.67
CA MET A 24 -37.34 -12.84 12.97
C MET A 24 -36.05 -13.49 12.41
N TRP A 25 -34.90 -13.26 13.05
CA TRP A 25 -33.64 -13.92 12.67
C TRP A 25 -33.80 -15.43 12.58
N LYS A 26 -33.39 -16.02 11.45
CA LYS A 26 -33.29 -17.47 11.24
C LYS A 26 -34.62 -18.24 11.45
N ASN A 27 -35.66 -17.84 10.71
CA ASN A 27 -36.99 -18.46 10.75
C ASN A 27 -37.42 -19.11 9.42
N GLU A 28 -36.51 -19.34 8.46
CA GLU A 28 -36.82 -19.97 7.15
C GLU A 28 -37.86 -19.18 6.32
N ILE A 29 -37.90 -17.86 6.49
CA ILE A 29 -38.84 -16.98 5.77
C ILE A 29 -38.36 -16.80 4.32
N GLY A 30 -39.20 -17.17 3.35
CA GLY A 30 -38.99 -16.91 1.93
C GLY A 30 -39.79 -15.72 1.42
N ASP A 31 -39.88 -15.60 0.10
CA ASP A 31 -40.56 -14.48 -0.58
C ASP A 31 -42.04 -14.36 -0.23
N VAL A 32 -42.72 -15.50 -0.02
CA VAL A 32 -44.15 -15.53 0.36
C VAL A 32 -44.35 -15.06 1.81
N GLY A 33 -43.43 -15.39 2.72
CA GLY A 33 -43.47 -14.88 4.09
C GLY A 33 -43.16 -13.38 4.15
N ALA A 34 -42.22 -12.92 3.33
CA ALA A 34 -41.96 -11.48 3.14
C ALA A 34 -43.22 -10.76 2.62
N GLN A 35 -43.93 -11.33 1.63
CA GLN A 35 -45.20 -10.79 1.11
C GLN A 35 -46.24 -10.54 2.21
N TYR A 36 -46.43 -11.51 3.12
CA TYR A 36 -47.39 -11.38 4.22
C TYR A 36 -46.99 -10.27 5.22
N LEU A 37 -45.71 -10.17 5.56
CA LEU A 37 -45.20 -9.12 6.44
C LEU A 37 -45.32 -7.74 5.79
N SER A 38 -45.00 -7.60 4.51
CA SER A 38 -45.22 -6.37 3.73
C SER A 38 -46.67 -5.91 3.73
N GLY A 39 -47.60 -6.85 3.54
CA GLY A 39 -49.03 -6.60 3.64
C GLY A 39 -49.51 -6.19 5.05
N ALA A 40 -48.64 -6.27 6.07
CA ALA A 40 -48.86 -5.71 7.40
C ALA A 40 -48.17 -4.35 7.58
N LEU A 41 -46.93 -4.22 7.10
CA LEU A 41 -46.15 -2.97 7.14
C LEU A 41 -46.85 -1.80 6.43
N GLN A 42 -47.61 -2.04 5.35
CA GLN A 42 -48.42 -1.01 4.69
C GLN A 42 -49.48 -0.36 5.60
N ARG A 43 -49.83 -0.97 6.74
CA ARG A 43 -50.83 -0.46 7.70
C ARG A 43 -50.27 -0.21 9.09
N ASN A 44 -49.20 -0.91 9.48
CA ASN A 44 -48.62 -0.73 10.80
C ASN A 44 -47.74 0.53 10.84
N THR A 45 -48.16 1.51 11.63
CA THR A 45 -47.45 2.80 11.84
C THR A 45 -46.75 2.87 13.21
N ILE A 46 -46.46 1.72 13.83
CA ILE A 46 -45.87 1.62 15.18
C ILE A 46 -44.52 0.89 15.15
N LEU A 47 -44.35 -0.09 14.26
CA LEU A 47 -43.11 -0.83 14.12
C LEU A 47 -42.05 0.09 13.53
N THR A 48 -40.97 0.29 14.29
CA THR A 48 -39.79 1.07 13.91
C THR A 48 -38.64 0.18 13.47
N THR A 49 -38.54 -1.04 14.01
CA THR A 49 -37.45 -1.98 13.71
C THR A 49 -37.98 -3.34 13.29
N LEU A 50 -37.54 -3.81 12.12
CA LEU A 50 -37.81 -5.15 11.61
C LEU A 50 -36.50 -5.85 11.24
N CYS A 51 -36.25 -7.00 11.85
CA CYS A 51 -35.09 -7.83 11.56
C CYS A 51 -35.55 -9.16 10.93
N LEU A 52 -35.20 -9.37 9.66
CA LEU A 52 -35.50 -10.54 8.82
C LEU A 52 -34.22 -11.27 8.39
N SER A 53 -33.21 -11.20 9.23
CA SER A 53 -31.86 -11.69 8.98
C SER A 53 -31.75 -13.23 8.95
N ASN A 54 -30.79 -13.76 8.19
CA ASN A 54 -30.52 -15.21 8.08
C ASN A 54 -31.75 -16.03 7.62
N ASN A 55 -32.45 -15.54 6.59
CA ASN A 55 -33.65 -16.16 6.03
C ASN A 55 -33.43 -16.55 4.55
N HIS A 56 -34.50 -16.74 3.78
CA HIS A 56 -34.48 -17.18 2.38
C HIS A 56 -35.19 -16.18 1.46
N ILE A 57 -35.18 -14.89 1.83
CA ILE A 57 -35.76 -13.80 1.05
C ILE A 57 -34.87 -13.54 -0.17
N GLY A 58 -35.45 -13.66 -1.37
CA GLY A 58 -34.83 -13.31 -2.64
C GLY A 58 -35.38 -11.98 -3.19
N ASP A 59 -35.23 -11.79 -4.49
CA ASP A 59 -35.63 -10.54 -5.17
C ASP A 59 -37.14 -10.26 -5.10
N VAL A 60 -37.98 -11.30 -5.10
CA VAL A 60 -39.46 -11.15 -5.05
C VAL A 60 -39.91 -10.74 -3.65
N GLY A 61 -39.31 -11.30 -2.59
CA GLY A 61 -39.57 -10.88 -1.22
C GLY A 61 -39.01 -9.48 -0.93
N ALA A 62 -37.85 -9.15 -1.50
CA ALA A 62 -37.29 -7.80 -1.49
C ALA A 62 -38.23 -6.79 -2.18
N GLN A 63 -38.79 -7.13 -3.35
CA GLN A 63 -39.81 -6.33 -4.03
C GLN A 63 -40.99 -6.05 -3.10
N HIS A 64 -41.58 -7.08 -2.50
CA HIS A 64 -42.71 -6.90 -1.60
C HIS A 64 -42.38 -6.01 -0.40
N LEU A 65 -41.18 -6.11 0.17
CA LEU A 65 -40.74 -5.25 1.28
C LEU A 65 -40.57 -3.80 0.82
N ALA A 66 -39.96 -3.58 -0.35
CA ALA A 66 -39.81 -2.27 -0.96
C ALA A 66 -41.16 -1.58 -1.27
N ASP A 67 -42.12 -2.32 -1.83
CA ASP A 67 -43.48 -1.81 -2.10
C ASP A 67 -44.20 -1.36 -0.82
N ALA A 68 -43.92 -2.00 0.32
CA ALA A 68 -44.42 -1.58 1.62
C ALA A 68 -43.67 -0.34 2.16
N LEU A 69 -42.36 -0.25 1.97
CA LEU A 69 -41.55 0.91 2.39
C LEU A 69 -41.95 2.22 1.71
N GLN A 70 -42.43 2.19 0.46
CA GLN A 70 -42.95 3.38 -0.23
C GLN A 70 -44.10 4.07 0.53
N HIS A 71 -44.83 3.32 1.36
CA HIS A 71 -46.01 3.77 2.07
C HIS A 71 -45.84 3.78 3.61
N ASN A 72 -44.83 3.09 4.13
CA ASN A 72 -44.64 2.96 5.57
C ASN A 72 -43.95 4.20 6.17
N ILE A 73 -44.60 4.80 7.17
CA ILE A 73 -44.17 6.04 7.82
C ILE A 73 -43.56 5.85 9.21
N SER A 74 -43.26 4.62 9.64
CA SER A 74 -42.76 4.33 10.99
C SER A 74 -41.45 3.55 11.05
N LEU A 75 -41.16 2.73 10.03
CA LEU A 75 -40.02 1.83 10.02
C LEU A 75 -38.73 2.62 9.77
N THR A 76 -37.90 2.75 10.80
CA THR A 76 -36.59 3.41 10.75
C THR A 76 -35.46 2.41 10.44
N THR A 77 -35.65 1.13 10.76
CA THR A 77 -34.60 0.11 10.66
C THR A 77 -35.12 -1.17 10.03
N LEU A 78 -34.55 -1.56 8.89
CA LEU A 78 -34.81 -2.83 8.23
C LEU A 78 -33.50 -3.61 8.09
N ASN A 79 -33.45 -4.79 8.71
CA ASN A 79 -32.29 -5.67 8.65
C ASN A 79 -32.61 -6.94 7.86
N LEU A 80 -31.91 -7.14 6.76
CA LEU A 80 -32.06 -8.22 5.79
C LEU A 80 -30.74 -8.98 5.55
N GLN A 81 -29.80 -8.93 6.51
CA GLN A 81 -28.52 -9.60 6.36
C GLN A 81 -28.67 -11.12 6.15
N TYR A 82 -27.71 -11.77 5.47
CA TYR A 82 -27.71 -13.22 5.23
C TYR A 82 -29.01 -13.72 4.56
N ASN A 83 -29.38 -13.09 3.44
CA ASN A 83 -30.51 -13.52 2.60
C ASN A 83 -30.02 -13.84 1.17
N GLN A 84 -30.91 -13.85 0.18
CA GLN A 84 -30.62 -14.22 -1.21
C GLN A 84 -30.92 -13.09 -2.20
N ILE A 85 -30.95 -11.85 -1.72
CA ILE A 85 -31.30 -10.64 -2.49
C ILE A 85 -30.17 -10.35 -3.49
N GLY A 86 -30.51 -10.19 -4.76
CA GLY A 86 -29.59 -9.80 -5.83
C GLY A 86 -29.82 -8.36 -6.31
N ASP A 87 -29.31 -8.06 -7.51
CA ASP A 87 -29.43 -6.74 -8.13
C ASP A 87 -30.87 -6.27 -8.30
N VAL A 88 -31.79 -7.19 -8.65
CA VAL A 88 -33.20 -6.85 -8.87
C VAL A 88 -33.88 -6.45 -7.55
N GLY A 89 -33.64 -7.18 -6.47
CA GLY A 89 -34.14 -6.81 -5.15
C GLY A 89 -33.53 -5.51 -4.62
N ALA A 90 -32.24 -5.27 -4.88
CA ALA A 90 -31.59 -3.99 -4.58
C ALA A 90 -32.19 -2.84 -5.39
N GLN A 91 -32.53 -3.05 -6.66
CA GLN A 91 -33.23 -2.07 -7.51
C GLN A 91 -34.64 -1.76 -6.96
N HIS A 92 -35.37 -2.74 -6.45
CA HIS A 92 -36.65 -2.48 -5.79
C HIS A 92 -36.49 -1.63 -4.53
N PHE A 93 -35.50 -1.91 -3.67
CA PHE A 93 -35.21 -1.05 -2.51
C PHE A 93 -34.78 0.36 -2.93
N ALA A 94 -33.96 0.50 -3.97
CA ALA A 94 -33.59 1.80 -4.53
C ALA A 94 -34.82 2.61 -4.94
N ASN A 95 -35.75 2.02 -5.70
CA ASN A 95 -37.00 2.68 -6.09
C ASN A 95 -37.85 3.11 -4.88
N ALA A 96 -37.88 2.30 -3.80
CA ALA A 96 -38.58 2.68 -2.57
C ALA A 96 -37.87 3.83 -1.82
N LEU A 97 -36.53 3.82 -1.78
CA LEU A 97 -35.72 4.84 -1.11
C LEU A 97 -35.81 6.23 -1.77
N GLN A 98 -36.16 6.32 -3.05
CA GLN A 98 -36.44 7.62 -3.71
C GLN A 98 -37.66 8.36 -3.14
N HIS A 99 -38.52 7.65 -2.39
CA HIS A 99 -39.77 8.21 -1.84
C HIS A 99 -39.89 8.03 -0.33
N ASN A 100 -39.25 7.00 0.25
CA ASN A 100 -39.27 6.77 1.68
C ASN A 100 -38.39 7.80 2.42
N THR A 101 -38.98 8.50 3.38
CA THR A 101 -38.34 9.54 4.20
C THR A 101 -38.19 9.15 5.67
N THR A 102 -38.33 7.86 6.00
CA THR A 102 -38.43 7.35 7.38
C THR A 102 -37.39 6.30 7.73
N LEU A 103 -36.95 5.49 6.76
CA LEU A 103 -35.93 4.47 6.93
C LEU A 103 -34.55 5.12 7.04
N THR A 104 -33.96 5.06 8.24
CA THR A 104 -32.62 5.59 8.54
C THR A 104 -31.53 4.53 8.46
N THR A 105 -31.89 3.24 8.56
CA THR A 105 -30.95 2.11 8.50
C THR A 105 -31.47 0.99 7.62
N LEU A 106 -30.69 0.63 6.60
CA LEU A 106 -30.90 -0.53 5.74
C LEU A 106 -29.66 -1.43 5.79
N ASP A 107 -29.83 -2.66 6.28
CA ASP A 107 -28.76 -3.64 6.38
C ASP A 107 -28.99 -4.79 5.38
N LEU A 108 -28.16 -4.82 4.33
CA LEU A 108 -28.15 -5.79 3.23
C LEU A 108 -26.87 -6.65 3.24
N CYS A 109 -26.19 -6.73 4.38
CA CYS A 109 -25.01 -7.58 4.61
C CYS A 109 -25.20 -9.04 4.13
N HIS A 110 -24.19 -9.66 3.52
CA HIS A 110 -24.20 -11.07 3.12
C HIS A 110 -25.37 -11.44 2.18
N ASN A 111 -25.51 -10.71 1.08
CA ASN A 111 -26.49 -10.98 0.01
C ASN A 111 -25.75 -11.26 -1.32
N LYS A 112 -26.40 -11.09 -2.47
CA LYS A 112 -25.88 -11.34 -3.83
C LYS A 112 -25.92 -10.07 -4.70
N ILE A 113 -25.78 -8.90 -4.09
CA ILE A 113 -25.86 -7.60 -4.77
C ILE A 113 -24.54 -7.36 -5.53
N GLY A 114 -24.60 -7.14 -6.84
CA GLY A 114 -23.47 -6.78 -7.68
C GLY A 114 -23.49 -5.30 -8.07
N ASP A 115 -22.78 -4.99 -9.15
CA ASP A 115 -22.61 -3.61 -9.64
C ASP A 115 -23.94 -2.94 -10.04
N ILE A 116 -24.90 -3.68 -10.58
CA ILE A 116 -26.19 -3.13 -11.05
C ILE A 116 -27.08 -2.75 -9.85
N GLY A 117 -27.08 -3.56 -8.79
CA GLY A 117 -27.76 -3.25 -7.55
C GLY A 117 -27.10 -2.10 -6.79
N ALA A 118 -25.76 -2.05 -6.76
CA ALA A 118 -25.01 -0.93 -6.22
C ALA A 118 -25.28 0.38 -7.00
N GLN A 119 -25.32 0.33 -8.33
CA GLN A 119 -25.71 1.46 -9.19
C GLN A 119 -27.11 1.97 -8.86
N SER A 120 -28.07 1.05 -8.69
CA SER A 120 -29.45 1.39 -8.36
C SER A 120 -29.52 2.07 -6.99
N LEU A 121 -28.87 1.52 -5.97
CA LEU A 121 -28.80 2.09 -4.63
C LEU A 121 -28.10 3.46 -4.62
N GLY A 122 -26.99 3.64 -5.34
CA GLY A 122 -26.32 4.93 -5.53
C GLY A 122 -27.24 5.98 -6.16
N SER A 123 -27.98 5.60 -7.20
CA SER A 123 -28.96 6.49 -7.85
C SER A 123 -30.07 6.94 -6.88
N ALA A 124 -30.50 6.07 -5.96
CA ALA A 124 -31.47 6.44 -4.92
C ALA A 124 -30.85 7.29 -3.80
N LEU A 125 -29.59 7.05 -3.42
CA LEU A 125 -28.88 7.86 -2.43
C LEU A 125 -28.74 9.32 -2.86
N GLN A 126 -28.63 9.63 -4.15
CA GLN A 126 -28.55 11.02 -4.63
C GLN A 126 -29.77 11.88 -4.27
N CYS A 127 -30.95 11.28 -4.05
CA CYS A 127 -32.19 12.00 -3.71
C CYS A 127 -32.85 11.58 -2.39
N ASN A 128 -32.43 10.47 -1.78
CA ASN A 128 -32.93 10.05 -0.47
C ASN A 128 -32.48 11.03 0.64
N THR A 129 -33.42 11.35 1.54
CA THR A 129 -33.25 12.38 2.58
C THR A 129 -33.27 11.83 4.02
N SER A 130 -33.24 10.50 4.19
CA SER A 130 -33.48 9.84 5.48
C SER A 130 -32.44 8.77 5.86
N LEU A 131 -31.86 8.07 4.89
CA LEU A 131 -30.99 6.93 5.10
C LEU A 131 -29.60 7.38 5.56
N THR A 132 -29.31 7.22 6.84
CA THR A 132 -28.03 7.58 7.45
C THR A 132 -27.06 6.39 7.54
N THR A 133 -27.55 5.15 7.45
CA THR A 133 -26.75 3.92 7.51
C THR A 133 -27.14 2.94 6.42
N LEU A 134 -26.16 2.57 5.58
CA LEU A 134 -26.28 1.52 4.58
C LEU A 134 -25.17 0.48 4.77
N ASN A 135 -25.54 -0.77 5.01
CA ASN A 135 -24.59 -1.88 5.12
C ASN A 135 -24.69 -2.80 3.91
N LEU A 136 -23.60 -2.91 3.15
CA LEU A 136 -23.43 -3.75 1.96
C LEU A 136 -22.27 -4.76 2.13
N TRP A 137 -21.81 -4.98 3.37
CA TRP A 137 -20.78 -5.95 3.73
C TRP A 137 -21.02 -7.33 3.08
N LYS A 138 -20.00 -7.93 2.48
CA LYS A 138 -20.04 -9.26 1.84
C LYS A 138 -21.13 -9.42 0.79
N ASN A 139 -21.05 -8.62 -0.27
CA ASN A 139 -21.84 -8.77 -1.48
C ASN A 139 -20.90 -9.09 -2.66
N GLN A 140 -21.28 -8.76 -3.89
CA GLN A 140 -20.54 -9.04 -5.13
C GLN A 140 -20.24 -7.73 -5.88
N ILE A 141 -20.08 -6.63 -5.14
CA ILE A 141 -19.90 -5.28 -5.71
C ILE A 141 -18.44 -5.15 -6.20
N GLY A 142 -18.26 -4.87 -7.48
CA GLY A 142 -16.96 -4.59 -8.09
C GLY A 142 -16.61 -3.10 -8.06
N TYR A 143 -15.55 -2.73 -8.78
CA TYR A 143 -15.13 -1.34 -8.91
C TYR A 143 -16.16 -0.44 -9.62
N VAL A 144 -17.01 -0.99 -10.49
CA VAL A 144 -18.07 -0.23 -11.19
C VAL A 144 -19.22 0.14 -10.24
N GLY A 145 -19.65 -0.80 -9.39
CA GLY A 145 -20.64 -0.52 -8.36
C GLY A 145 -20.09 0.44 -7.30
N ALA A 146 -18.80 0.33 -6.95
CA ALA A 146 -18.12 1.30 -6.10
C ALA A 146 -18.07 2.70 -6.73
N GLN A 147 -17.81 2.82 -8.03
CA GLN A 147 -17.89 4.09 -8.76
C GLN A 147 -19.26 4.76 -8.59
N HIS A 148 -20.35 4.03 -8.81
CA HIS A 148 -21.69 4.61 -8.70
C HIS A 148 -22.09 4.98 -7.27
N LEU A 149 -21.56 4.27 -6.26
CA LEU A 149 -21.72 4.67 -4.86
C LEU A 149 -20.87 5.90 -4.53
N ALA A 150 -19.67 6.03 -5.10
CA ALA A 150 -18.83 7.22 -4.98
C ALA A 150 -19.49 8.46 -5.63
N ASP A 151 -20.02 8.34 -6.85
CA ASP A 151 -20.81 9.38 -7.53
C ASP A 151 -21.98 9.86 -6.66
N ALA A 152 -22.63 8.93 -5.94
CA ALA A 152 -23.71 9.25 -5.02
C ALA A 152 -23.21 9.97 -3.75
N LEU A 153 -22.09 9.55 -3.18
CA LEU A 153 -21.47 10.20 -2.00
C LEU A 153 -21.04 11.66 -2.27
N GLN A 154 -20.74 12.04 -3.51
CA GLN A 154 -20.42 13.43 -3.85
C GLN A 154 -21.65 14.37 -3.73
N GLN A 155 -22.87 13.84 -3.86
CA GLN A 155 -24.11 14.61 -3.81
C GLN A 155 -24.92 14.39 -2.53
N ASN A 156 -24.83 13.19 -1.95
CA ASN A 156 -25.57 12.83 -0.74
C ASN A 156 -24.94 13.48 0.49
N ALA A 157 -25.73 14.33 1.16
CA ALA A 157 -25.38 15.02 2.40
C ALA A 157 -26.19 14.47 3.61
N ILE A 158 -26.42 13.16 3.65
CA ILE A 158 -27.27 12.50 4.68
C ILE A 158 -26.63 11.21 5.22
N LEU A 159 -25.92 10.45 4.40
CA LEU A 159 -25.33 9.17 4.76
C LEU A 159 -24.13 9.40 5.69
N ILE A 160 -24.21 8.78 6.87
CA ILE A 160 -23.25 8.89 7.98
C ILE A 160 -22.35 7.65 8.03
N THR A 161 -22.90 6.49 7.69
CA THR A 161 -22.24 5.18 7.76
C THR A 161 -22.45 4.38 6.48
N LEU A 162 -21.35 3.92 5.88
CA LEU A 162 -21.33 3.01 4.75
C LEU A 162 -20.35 1.86 5.03
N ASP A 163 -20.79 0.61 4.90
CA ASP A 163 -19.89 -0.56 4.94
C ASP A 163 -19.95 -1.31 3.61
N LEU A 164 -18.79 -1.40 2.96
CA LEU A 164 -18.55 -2.05 1.68
C LEU A 164 -17.51 -3.19 1.79
N SER A 165 -17.14 -3.57 2.99
CA SER A 165 -16.16 -4.65 3.25
C SER A 165 -16.57 -5.99 2.61
N HIS A 166 -15.63 -6.88 2.29
CA HIS A 166 -15.84 -8.17 1.63
C HIS A 166 -16.53 -8.08 0.26
N ASN A 167 -16.20 -7.07 -0.54
CA ASN A 167 -16.63 -6.90 -1.93
C ASN A 167 -15.40 -6.86 -2.88
N GLU A 168 -15.62 -6.96 -4.19
CA GLU A 168 -14.56 -7.07 -5.22
C GLU A 168 -14.09 -5.69 -5.74
N ILE A 169 -14.00 -4.71 -4.85
CA ILE A 169 -13.83 -3.27 -5.18
C ILE A 169 -12.41 -2.93 -5.66
N ARG A 170 -11.38 -3.52 -5.03
CA ARG A 170 -9.95 -3.32 -5.33
C ARG A 170 -9.46 -1.87 -5.24
N ASP A 171 -8.22 -1.66 -5.65
CA ASP A 171 -7.56 -0.36 -5.80
C ASP A 171 -8.35 0.63 -6.67
N VAL A 172 -8.78 0.23 -7.88
CA VAL A 172 -9.55 1.09 -8.81
C VAL A 172 -10.87 1.55 -8.21
N GLY A 173 -11.62 0.67 -7.56
CA GLY A 173 -12.86 1.06 -6.88
C GLY A 173 -12.58 1.91 -5.63
N THR A 174 -11.43 1.73 -4.98
CA THR A 174 -10.97 2.57 -3.88
C THR A 174 -10.56 3.97 -4.34
N GLN A 175 -10.05 4.13 -5.56
CA GLN A 175 -9.79 5.44 -6.18
C GLN A 175 -11.06 6.30 -6.19
N TYR A 176 -12.15 5.78 -6.78
CA TYR A 176 -13.43 6.50 -6.86
C TYR A 176 -13.96 6.89 -5.48
N LEU A 177 -13.87 5.97 -4.51
CA LEU A 177 -14.25 6.25 -3.12
C LEU A 177 -13.37 7.32 -2.49
N GLY A 178 -12.05 7.32 -2.75
CA GLY A 178 -11.11 8.36 -2.34
C GLY A 178 -11.47 9.74 -2.90
N ASP A 179 -11.71 9.82 -4.22
CA ASP A 179 -12.12 11.06 -4.89
C ASP A 179 -13.43 11.60 -4.31
N ALA A 180 -14.43 10.74 -4.06
CA ALA A 180 -15.67 11.15 -3.41
C ALA A 180 -15.46 11.63 -1.96
N LEU A 181 -14.57 10.99 -1.20
CA LEU A 181 -14.24 11.38 0.18
C LEU A 181 -13.58 12.76 0.28
N GLN A 182 -12.87 13.24 -0.74
CA GLN A 182 -12.30 14.60 -0.76
C GLN A 182 -13.38 15.68 -0.73
N HIS A 183 -14.61 15.37 -1.14
CA HIS A 183 -15.71 16.33 -1.27
C HIS A 183 -16.92 15.99 -0.40
N ASN A 184 -17.08 14.74 0.05
CA ASN A 184 -18.15 14.38 0.96
C ASN A 184 -17.95 15.04 2.34
N THR A 185 -19.04 15.60 2.87
CA THR A 185 -19.08 16.39 4.11
C THR A 185 -20.00 15.81 5.18
N THR A 186 -20.35 14.52 5.10
CA THR A 186 -21.30 13.88 6.04
C THR A 186 -20.96 12.46 6.47
N LEU A 187 -20.22 11.71 5.67
CA LEU A 187 -19.82 10.35 5.99
C LEU A 187 -18.79 10.38 7.12
N THR A 188 -19.12 9.75 8.24
CA THR A 188 -18.29 9.68 9.45
C THR A 188 -17.65 8.32 9.66
N THR A 189 -18.24 7.26 9.09
CA THR A 189 -17.82 5.87 9.25
C THR A 189 -17.81 5.16 7.90
N LEU A 190 -16.65 4.61 7.52
CA LEU A 190 -16.46 3.86 6.28
C LEU A 190 -15.78 2.51 6.54
N GLY A 191 -16.46 1.43 6.15
CA GLY A 191 -15.94 0.06 6.14
C GLY A 191 -15.50 -0.37 4.75
N LEU A 192 -14.22 -0.75 4.61
CA LEU A 192 -13.57 -1.18 3.37
C LEU A 192 -12.64 -2.38 3.64
N SER A 193 -13.01 -3.28 4.54
CA SER A 193 -12.16 -4.42 4.93
C SER A 193 -12.28 -5.59 3.96
N GLN A 194 -11.21 -6.34 3.69
CA GLN A 194 -11.21 -7.43 2.70
C GLN A 194 -11.82 -7.05 1.33
N ILE A 195 -11.31 -5.97 0.73
CA ILE A 195 -11.67 -5.59 -0.65
C ILE A 195 -10.47 -5.55 -1.60
N GLU A 196 -9.32 -6.10 -1.19
CA GLU A 196 -8.07 -6.17 -1.98
C GLU A 196 -7.52 -4.79 -2.39
N ILE A 197 -7.51 -3.81 -1.47
CA ILE A 197 -7.07 -2.42 -1.71
C ILE A 197 -5.60 -2.32 -2.16
N GLY A 198 -4.70 -3.13 -1.58
CA GLY A 198 -3.26 -3.00 -1.78
C GLY A 198 -2.68 -1.67 -1.27
N TYR A 199 -1.42 -1.38 -1.61
CA TYR A 199 -0.79 -0.10 -1.24
C TYR A 199 -1.32 1.06 -2.11
N VAL A 200 -1.67 0.82 -3.39
CA VAL A 200 -2.19 1.84 -4.31
C VAL A 200 -3.53 2.40 -3.83
N GLY A 201 -4.49 1.56 -3.45
CA GLY A 201 -5.74 2.07 -2.88
C GLY A 201 -5.54 2.69 -1.49
N ALA A 202 -4.51 2.30 -0.74
CA ALA A 202 -4.14 2.96 0.52
C ALA A 202 -3.54 4.36 0.30
N GLN A 203 -2.85 4.57 -0.84
CA GLN A 203 -2.46 5.91 -1.31
C GLN A 203 -3.69 6.77 -1.58
N TYR A 204 -4.66 6.30 -2.39
CA TYR A 204 -5.88 7.06 -2.66
C TYR A 204 -6.69 7.41 -1.39
N LEU A 205 -6.75 6.49 -0.42
CA LEU A 205 -7.35 6.78 0.90
C LEU A 205 -6.51 7.78 1.71
N GLY A 206 -5.19 7.72 1.66
CA GLY A 206 -4.30 8.68 2.30
C GLY A 206 -4.48 10.09 1.73
N ASP A 207 -4.52 10.23 0.41
CA ASP A 207 -4.74 11.51 -0.27
C ASP A 207 -6.13 12.07 0.02
N ALA A 208 -7.17 11.22 0.02
CA ALA A 208 -8.51 11.61 0.45
C ALA A 208 -8.56 12.10 1.91
N LEU A 209 -7.89 11.41 2.83
CA LEU A 209 -7.82 11.77 4.25
C LEU A 209 -7.10 13.10 4.51
N GLN A 210 -6.21 13.56 3.63
CA GLN A 210 -5.59 14.90 3.79
C GLN A 210 -6.61 16.05 3.62
N HIS A 211 -7.74 15.80 2.95
CA HIS A 211 -8.74 16.80 2.61
C HIS A 211 -10.10 16.56 3.28
N ASN A 212 -10.44 15.30 3.58
CA ASN A 212 -11.71 14.97 4.21
C ASN A 212 -11.81 15.55 5.64
N THR A 213 -12.95 16.18 5.94
CA THR A 213 -13.19 16.90 7.20
C THR A 213 -14.21 16.24 8.12
N THR A 214 -14.71 15.03 7.82
CA THR A 214 -15.83 14.41 8.53
C THR A 214 -15.65 12.94 8.91
N LEU A 215 -14.76 12.20 8.24
CA LEU A 215 -14.54 10.79 8.48
C LEU A 215 -13.80 10.59 9.82
N THR A 216 -14.51 10.06 10.80
CA THR A 216 -13.98 9.80 12.16
C THR A 216 -13.54 8.35 12.36
N THR A 217 -14.06 7.42 11.54
CA THR A 217 -13.81 5.98 11.62
C THR A 217 -13.55 5.40 10.23
N LEU A 218 -12.36 4.82 10.03
CA LEU A 218 -12.00 4.08 8.81
C LEU A 218 -11.54 2.66 9.18
N ASN A 219 -12.17 1.66 8.57
CA ASN A 219 -11.81 0.25 8.77
C ASN A 219 -11.37 -0.43 7.47
N ILE A 220 -10.06 -0.63 7.32
CA ILE A 220 -9.42 -1.29 6.19
C ILE A 220 -8.69 -2.57 6.62
N TRP A 221 -9.31 -3.35 7.51
CA TRP A 221 -8.78 -4.66 7.92
C TRP A 221 -8.57 -5.60 6.72
N CYS A 222 -7.45 -6.33 6.71
CA CYS A 222 -7.18 -7.42 5.77
C CYS A 222 -7.22 -7.02 4.28
N ASN A 223 -6.44 -6.00 3.93
CA ASN A 223 -6.33 -5.43 2.58
C ASN A 223 -4.93 -5.44 1.96
N GLN A 224 -3.95 -6.05 2.65
CA GLN A 224 -2.58 -6.26 2.12
C GLN A 224 -1.85 -4.96 1.75
N ILE A 225 -2.08 -3.87 2.51
CA ILE A 225 -1.52 -2.55 2.16
C ILE A 225 0.01 -2.45 2.36
N GLY A 226 0.60 -3.33 3.17
CA GLY A 226 2.03 -3.37 3.46
C GLY A 226 2.58 -2.10 4.14
N ASP A 227 3.90 -1.99 4.20
CA ASP A 227 4.58 -0.83 4.77
C ASP A 227 4.41 0.44 3.93
N VAL A 228 4.37 0.31 2.60
CA VAL A 228 4.11 1.43 1.67
C VAL A 228 2.70 2.01 1.88
N GLY A 229 1.67 1.17 1.97
CA GLY A 229 0.31 1.64 2.28
C GLY A 229 0.21 2.26 3.68
N ALA A 230 0.94 1.73 4.66
CA ALA A 230 1.05 2.35 5.98
C ALA A 230 1.77 3.72 5.93
N GLN A 231 2.77 3.90 5.07
CA GLN A 231 3.45 5.19 4.82
C GLN A 231 2.48 6.25 4.30
N HIS A 232 1.65 5.95 3.30
CA HIS A 232 0.69 6.92 2.76
C HIS A 232 -0.36 7.33 3.80
N LEU A 233 -0.88 6.37 4.57
CA LEU A 233 -1.83 6.65 5.65
C LEU A 233 -1.19 7.42 6.81
N ALA A 234 0.07 7.13 7.15
CA ALA A 234 0.85 7.89 8.12
C ALA A 234 1.05 9.35 7.69
N TYR A 235 1.40 9.59 6.43
CA TYR A 235 1.52 10.94 5.87
C TYR A 235 0.19 11.71 5.96
N ALA A 236 -0.94 11.06 5.67
CA ALA A 236 -2.26 11.65 5.85
C ALA A 236 -2.57 11.98 7.32
N LEU A 237 -2.25 11.06 8.26
CA LEU A 237 -2.46 11.24 9.69
C LEU A 237 -1.66 12.41 10.31
N GLN A 238 -0.53 12.81 9.72
CA GLN A 238 0.19 14.01 10.17
C GLN A 238 -0.60 15.31 9.99
N ARG A 239 -1.58 15.32 9.07
CA ARG A 239 -2.37 16.50 8.70
C ARG A 239 -3.85 16.38 9.06
N ASN A 240 -4.39 15.16 9.02
CA ASN A 240 -5.78 14.90 9.37
C ASN A 240 -5.98 14.96 10.88
N THR A 241 -6.81 15.90 11.33
CA THR A 241 -7.16 16.12 12.75
C THR A 241 -8.61 15.73 13.08
N ILE A 242 -9.21 14.86 12.25
CA ILE A 242 -10.62 14.45 12.35
C ILE A 242 -10.76 12.96 12.64
N LEU A 243 -9.91 12.12 12.03
CA LEU A 243 -9.97 10.68 12.17
C LEU A 243 -9.62 10.29 13.61
N THR A 244 -10.54 9.58 14.26
CA THR A 244 -10.44 9.16 15.67
C THR A 244 -10.17 7.67 15.82
N THR A 245 -10.57 6.87 14.83
CA THR A 245 -10.48 5.41 14.83
C THR A 245 -9.99 4.92 13.48
N LEU A 246 -8.85 4.23 13.48
CA LEU A 246 -8.26 3.61 12.29
C LEU A 246 -7.95 2.14 12.56
N CYS A 247 -8.49 1.25 11.73
CA CYS A 247 -8.21 -0.18 11.79
C CYS A 247 -7.36 -0.63 10.60
N LEU A 248 -6.09 -0.95 10.90
CA LEU A 248 -5.04 -1.42 9.99
C LEU A 248 -4.68 -2.89 10.22
N SER A 249 -5.56 -3.65 10.87
CA SER A 249 -5.28 -5.03 11.25
C SER A 249 -5.11 -5.95 10.02
N ASN A 250 -4.24 -6.97 10.12
CA ASN A 250 -4.00 -7.99 9.10
C ASN A 250 -3.59 -7.45 7.72
N ASN A 251 -2.72 -6.45 7.68
CA ASN A 251 -2.36 -5.73 6.45
C ASN A 251 -0.92 -5.94 5.99
N HIS A 252 -0.19 -6.89 6.56
CA HIS A 252 1.24 -7.13 6.30
C HIS A 252 2.14 -5.92 6.62
N ILE A 253 1.77 -5.14 7.64
CA ILE A 253 2.60 -4.04 8.14
C ILE A 253 3.74 -4.62 8.99
N GLY A 254 4.99 -4.37 8.61
CA GLY A 254 6.20 -4.70 9.35
C GLY A 254 6.70 -3.53 10.20
N ASP A 255 7.99 -3.59 10.56
CA ASP A 255 8.62 -2.57 11.41
C ASP A 255 8.73 -1.20 10.72
N VAL A 256 8.87 -1.16 9.38
CA VAL A 256 8.98 0.09 8.61
C VAL A 256 7.63 0.82 8.59
N GLY A 257 6.52 0.13 8.33
CA GLY A 257 5.20 0.73 8.38
C GLY A 257 4.78 1.09 9.81
N ALA A 258 5.20 0.30 10.81
CA ALA A 258 5.05 0.67 12.21
C ALA A 258 5.83 1.95 12.58
N GLN A 259 7.04 2.13 12.03
CA GLN A 259 7.81 3.37 12.18
C GLN A 259 7.07 4.56 11.57
N HIS A 260 6.56 4.46 10.33
CA HIS A 260 5.82 5.57 9.72
C HIS A 260 4.58 5.96 10.53
N LEU A 261 3.82 4.98 11.01
CA LEU A 261 2.68 5.23 11.89
C LEU A 261 3.09 5.87 13.22
N ALA A 262 4.22 5.46 13.79
CA ALA A 262 4.79 6.10 14.98
C ALA A 262 5.19 7.56 14.73
N ASP A 263 5.89 7.84 13.63
CA ASP A 263 6.27 9.19 13.22
C ASP A 263 5.03 10.08 13.03
N ALA A 264 3.93 9.55 12.49
CA ALA A 264 2.66 10.27 12.39
C ALA A 264 1.99 10.51 13.75
N LEU A 265 2.02 9.54 14.67
CA LEU A 265 1.46 9.66 16.01
C LEU A 265 2.15 10.74 16.87
N GLN A 266 3.40 11.12 16.59
CA GLN A 266 4.06 12.23 17.28
C GLN A 266 3.37 13.58 17.05
N TYR A 267 2.69 13.76 15.90
CA TYR A 267 2.05 15.01 15.50
C TYR A 267 0.52 14.93 15.47
N ASN A 268 -0.06 13.74 15.28
CA ASN A 268 -1.50 13.58 15.20
C ASN A 268 -2.18 13.87 16.55
N THR A 269 -3.23 14.70 16.51
CA THR A 269 -3.98 15.18 17.70
C THR A 269 -5.45 14.73 17.74
N SER A 270 -5.83 13.73 16.93
CA SER A 270 -7.24 13.28 16.81
C SER A 270 -7.44 11.79 16.99
N LEU A 271 -6.45 10.98 16.61
CA LEU A 271 -6.54 9.53 16.63
C LEU A 271 -6.53 9.05 18.08
N THR A 272 -7.62 8.39 18.46
CA THR A 272 -7.85 7.81 19.79
C THR A 272 -7.70 6.29 19.80
N THR A 273 -7.94 5.64 18.66
CA THR A 273 -7.95 4.20 18.50
C THR A 273 -7.19 3.79 17.24
N LEU A 274 -6.12 3.02 17.41
CA LEU A 274 -5.34 2.41 16.33
C LEU A 274 -5.29 0.89 16.53
N ASN A 275 -5.80 0.13 15.55
CA ASN A 275 -5.77 -1.33 15.58
C ASN A 275 -4.74 -1.87 14.57
N LEU A 276 -3.66 -2.46 15.08
CA LEU A 276 -2.55 -3.04 14.32
C LEU A 276 -2.40 -4.56 14.55
N GLN A 277 -3.41 -5.23 15.12
CA GLN A 277 -3.34 -6.68 15.37
C GLN A 277 -3.18 -7.51 14.07
N TYR A 278 -2.61 -8.72 14.17
CA TYR A 278 -2.37 -9.63 13.03
C TYR A 278 -1.42 -9.06 11.95
N ASN A 279 -0.50 -8.16 12.31
CA ASN A 279 0.52 -7.65 11.40
C ASN A 279 1.88 -8.35 11.63
N GLN A 280 2.95 -7.80 11.06
CA GLN A 280 4.31 -8.37 11.06
C GLN A 280 5.30 -7.53 11.88
N ILE A 281 4.78 -6.73 12.83
CA ILE A 281 5.58 -5.81 13.66
C ILE A 281 6.43 -6.61 14.65
N GLY A 282 7.75 -6.42 14.62
CA GLY A 282 8.73 -6.98 15.54
C GLY A 282 9.09 -6.04 16.70
N ASP A 283 10.26 -6.27 17.30
CA ASP A 283 10.75 -5.47 18.42
C ASP A 283 11.10 -4.02 18.03
N ASP A 284 11.62 -3.81 16.82
CA ASP A 284 12.04 -2.48 16.33
C ASP A 284 10.82 -1.58 16.06
N GLY A 285 9.77 -2.09 15.41
CA GLY A 285 8.53 -1.35 15.20
C GLY A 285 7.75 -1.15 16.50
N ALA A 286 7.82 -2.09 17.44
CA ALA A 286 7.32 -1.91 18.80
C ALA A 286 8.07 -0.81 19.55
N GLN A 287 9.40 -0.70 19.39
CA GLN A 287 10.19 0.41 19.92
C GLN A 287 9.74 1.75 19.35
N ARG A 288 9.59 1.86 18.03
CA ARG A 288 9.15 3.10 17.37
C ARG A 288 7.79 3.56 17.88
N LEU A 289 6.83 2.63 17.96
CA LEU A 289 5.52 2.92 18.54
C LEU A 289 5.66 3.36 20.00
N ALA A 290 6.47 2.68 20.82
CA ALA A 290 6.73 3.08 22.20
C ALA A 290 7.31 4.50 22.32
N ASP A 291 8.30 4.87 21.50
CA ASP A 291 8.89 6.21 21.46
C ASP A 291 7.81 7.27 21.15
N ALA A 292 6.98 7.05 20.13
CA ALA A 292 5.87 7.94 19.79
C ALA A 292 4.82 8.03 20.91
N LEU A 293 4.54 6.93 21.61
CA LEU A 293 3.63 6.92 22.76
C LEU A 293 4.13 7.75 23.94
N GLN A 294 5.42 8.02 24.10
CA GLN A 294 5.90 8.91 25.17
C GLN A 294 5.46 10.38 24.98
N HIS A 295 5.02 10.74 23.76
CA HIS A 295 4.67 12.12 23.39
C HIS A 295 3.22 12.26 22.91
N ASN A 296 2.63 11.22 22.30
CA ASN A 296 1.24 11.27 21.88
C ASN A 296 0.29 11.33 23.08
N THR A 297 -0.64 12.29 23.06
CA THR A 297 -1.59 12.56 24.16
C THR A 297 -3.04 12.28 23.82
N THR A 298 -3.33 11.63 22.68
CA THR A 298 -4.69 11.46 22.15
C THR A 298 -5.07 10.00 21.94
N LEU A 299 -4.11 9.15 21.62
CA LEU A 299 -4.29 7.72 21.50
C LEU A 299 -4.58 7.12 22.88
N THR A 300 -5.73 6.47 23.01
CA THR A 300 -6.18 5.79 24.25
C THR A 300 -6.21 4.28 24.09
N LYS A 301 -6.29 3.79 22.84
CA LYS A 301 -6.37 2.37 22.48
C LYS A 301 -5.39 2.05 21.35
N LEU A 302 -4.41 1.21 21.66
CA LEU A 302 -3.50 0.60 20.70
C LEU A 302 -3.62 -0.92 20.83
N ASN A 303 -3.90 -1.62 19.72
CA ASN A 303 -3.95 -3.09 19.70
C ASN A 303 -2.83 -3.64 18.82
N LEU A 304 -1.90 -4.39 19.44
CA LEU A 304 -0.73 -5.01 18.81
C LEU A 304 -0.75 -6.54 18.91
N SER A 305 -1.89 -7.15 19.29
CA SER A 305 -1.98 -8.60 19.43
C SER A 305 -1.70 -9.34 18.12
N HIS A 306 -1.15 -10.56 18.19
CA HIS A 306 -0.77 -11.36 17.02
C HIS A 306 0.21 -10.66 16.04
N ASN A 307 1.19 -9.94 16.59
CA ASN A 307 2.38 -9.46 15.87
C ASN A 307 3.62 -10.32 16.24
N GLN A 308 4.80 -9.95 15.76
CA GLN A 308 6.08 -10.64 15.97
C GLN A 308 6.92 -10.04 17.12
N ILE A 309 6.27 -9.29 18.02
CA ILE A 309 6.90 -8.58 19.14
C ILE A 309 7.38 -9.58 20.20
N GLY A 310 8.68 -9.51 20.54
CA GLY A 310 9.34 -10.30 21.57
C GLY A 310 9.45 -9.56 22.91
N ASP A 311 10.28 -10.10 23.81
CA ASP A 311 10.47 -9.57 25.17
C ASP A 311 11.00 -8.12 25.16
N LEU A 312 11.86 -7.77 24.19
CA LEU A 312 12.48 -6.45 24.10
C LEU A 312 11.48 -5.38 23.64
N GLY A 313 10.66 -5.68 22.62
CA GLY A 313 9.59 -4.79 22.18
C GLY A 313 8.52 -4.59 23.26
N VAL A 314 8.21 -5.62 24.05
CA VAL A 314 7.35 -5.46 25.24
C VAL A 314 8.00 -4.55 26.28
N GLN A 315 9.31 -4.68 26.53
CA GLN A 315 10.01 -3.81 27.48
C GLN A 315 9.88 -2.33 27.08
N TYR A 316 10.13 -1.98 25.82
CA TYR A 316 9.96 -0.60 25.33
C TYR A 316 8.53 -0.10 25.50
N LEU A 317 7.53 -0.90 25.10
CA LEU A 317 6.12 -0.53 25.22
C LEU A 317 5.68 -0.35 26.68
N VAL A 318 6.18 -1.16 27.61
CA VAL A 318 5.94 -1.02 29.06
C VAL A 318 6.60 0.23 29.62
N GLU A 319 7.82 0.57 29.19
CA GLU A 319 8.52 1.79 29.60
C GLU A 319 7.80 3.06 29.12
N ALA A 320 7.29 3.07 27.88
CA ALA A 320 6.48 4.16 27.36
C ALA A 320 5.19 4.39 28.18
N LEU A 321 4.50 3.31 28.59
CA LEU A 321 3.30 3.43 29.43
C LEU A 321 3.55 3.86 30.88
N GLN A 322 4.78 3.79 31.38
CA GLN A 322 5.11 4.41 32.68
C GLN A 322 5.10 5.94 32.59
N HIS A 323 5.30 6.48 31.39
CA HIS A 323 5.33 7.92 31.11
C HIS A 323 3.99 8.43 30.55
N ASN A 324 3.31 7.65 29.70
CA ASN A 324 1.99 7.98 29.14
C ASN A 324 0.84 7.42 29.99
N THR A 325 0.16 8.30 30.73
CA THR A 325 -0.99 7.94 31.58
C THR A 325 -2.36 7.98 30.87
N ILE A 326 -2.39 8.31 29.58
CA ILE A 326 -3.63 8.51 28.79
C ILE A 326 -4.09 7.19 28.12
N ILE A 327 -3.17 6.28 27.82
CA ILE A 327 -3.51 4.93 27.37
C ILE A 327 -4.03 4.10 28.56
N ALA A 328 -5.36 4.04 28.67
CA ALA A 328 -6.05 3.45 29.81
C ALA A 328 -7.03 2.33 29.39
N ARG A 329 -6.57 1.08 29.54
CA ARG A 329 -7.32 -0.17 29.75
C ARG A 329 -8.51 -0.48 28.84
N TRP A 330 -8.39 -1.59 28.12
CA TRP A 330 -9.47 -2.61 28.11
C TRP A 330 -8.87 -4.03 28.07
N CYS A 331 -8.98 -4.73 29.20
CA CYS A 331 -8.67 -6.15 29.34
C CYS A 331 -9.93 -6.80 29.91
N ASN A 332 -10.55 -7.72 29.18
CA ASN A 332 -11.79 -8.36 29.63
C ASN A 332 -11.64 -9.89 29.68
N LYS A 333 -11.45 -10.38 30.91
CA LYS A 333 -11.72 -11.73 31.43
C LYS A 333 -11.74 -12.90 30.44
N GLY A 334 -10.69 -13.73 30.46
CA GLY A 334 -10.89 -15.14 30.09
C GLY A 334 -9.74 -16.03 29.62
N ALA A 335 -8.52 -16.00 30.19
CA ALA A 335 -7.66 -17.19 30.38
C ALA A 335 -6.27 -16.85 30.95
N PHE A 336 -6.03 -17.34 32.16
CA PHE A 336 -4.75 -17.65 32.81
C PHE A 336 -3.57 -16.65 32.87
N MET A 337 -3.06 -16.59 34.08
CA MET A 337 -1.93 -15.82 34.58
C MET A 337 -0.84 -16.83 34.95
N GLU A 338 0.37 -16.68 34.44
CA GLU A 338 1.56 -17.10 35.19
C GLU A 338 2.75 -16.23 34.79
N LEU A 339 3.42 -15.67 35.80
CA LEU A 339 4.51 -14.71 35.67
C LEU A 339 5.74 -15.28 36.38
N SER A 340 6.76 -15.73 35.64
CA SER A 340 8.06 -16.04 36.25
C SER A 340 8.84 -14.74 36.48
N TYR A 341 8.60 -14.10 37.62
CA TYR A 341 9.24 -12.85 38.03
C TYR A 341 10.71 -13.03 38.44
N SER A 342 11.61 -12.26 37.81
CA SER A 342 12.80 -11.76 38.50
C SER A 342 13.31 -10.43 37.92
N SER A 343 12.86 -9.31 38.50
CA SER A 343 13.59 -8.02 38.68
C SER A 343 12.85 -6.68 38.38
N ILE A 344 11.52 -6.63 38.21
CA ILE A 344 10.80 -5.32 38.17
C ILE A 344 9.75 -5.24 39.30
N ARG A 345 9.94 -4.34 40.26
CA ARG A 345 8.94 -4.10 41.33
C ARG A 345 7.85 -3.14 40.86
N ARG A 346 6.60 -3.62 40.84
CA ARG A 346 5.35 -2.84 40.85
C ARG A 346 5.17 -1.79 39.73
N VAL A 347 4.69 -2.22 38.56
CA VAL A 347 3.56 -1.57 37.86
C VAL A 347 2.74 -2.65 37.14
N GLU A 348 1.41 -2.69 37.34
CA GLU A 348 0.50 -3.53 36.54
C GLU A 348 -0.13 -2.67 35.43
N LEU A 349 0.39 -2.80 34.20
CA LEU A 349 -0.13 -2.13 33.01
C LEU A 349 -0.34 -3.15 31.89
N CYS A 350 -1.55 -3.21 31.33
CA CYS A 350 -1.92 -4.20 30.31
C CYS A 350 -1.85 -3.59 28.90
N ILE A 351 -0.84 -4.01 28.13
CA ILE A 351 -0.91 -4.11 26.67
C ILE A 351 -1.11 -5.58 26.35
N THR A 352 -1.98 -5.91 25.40
CA THR A 352 -2.14 -7.28 24.93
C THR A 352 -1.06 -7.61 23.89
N VAL A 353 0.19 -7.79 24.35
CA VAL A 353 1.25 -8.45 23.58
C VAL A 353 1.34 -9.90 24.04
N GLN A 354 1.25 -10.85 23.12
CA GLN A 354 1.33 -12.27 23.44
C GLN A 354 2.78 -12.75 23.33
N ILE A 355 3.49 -12.76 24.46
CA ILE A 355 4.87 -13.26 24.54
C ILE A 355 4.88 -14.79 24.44
N ASN A 356 5.69 -15.33 23.52
CA ASN A 356 5.96 -16.77 23.44
C ASN A 356 7.13 -17.17 24.36
N SER A 357 6.86 -17.35 25.66
CA SER A 357 7.82 -17.94 26.60
C SER A 357 7.30 -19.25 27.21
N GLN A 358 8.20 -20.23 27.36
CA GLN A 358 7.98 -21.45 28.13
C GLN A 358 9.14 -21.59 29.12
N ILE A 359 8.83 -21.48 30.41
CA ILE A 359 9.73 -21.82 31.52
C ILE A 359 9.07 -22.91 32.38
N CYS A 360 9.90 -23.78 32.94
CA CYS A 360 9.48 -24.95 33.71
C CYS A 360 9.03 -24.59 35.12
N GLU A 361 7.99 -25.27 35.62
CA GLU A 361 7.80 -25.48 37.07
C GLU A 361 8.09 -26.93 37.46
N LYS A 362 8.75 -27.10 38.62
CA LYS A 362 8.99 -28.40 39.26
C LYS A 362 8.01 -28.60 40.41
N THR A 363 7.09 -29.56 40.25
CA THR A 363 6.72 -30.64 41.22
C THR A 363 6.59 -30.30 42.72
N PRO A 364 5.53 -30.78 43.43
CA PRO A 364 5.52 -32.23 43.70
C PRO A 364 4.18 -32.98 43.91
N GLN A 365 4.22 -34.24 43.45
CA GLN A 365 3.80 -35.48 44.15
C GLN A 365 2.38 -36.10 44.06
N TYR A 366 2.43 -37.43 43.79
CA TYR A 366 1.47 -38.54 43.99
C TYR A 366 0.29 -38.76 43.01
N GLY A 367 0.27 -39.97 42.42
CA GLY A 367 -0.92 -40.62 41.85
C GLY A 367 -0.66 -41.40 40.54
N GLU A 368 -0.38 -42.70 40.62
CA GLU A 368 -0.27 -43.59 39.45
C GLU A 368 -1.64 -44.18 39.00
N CYS A 369 -1.62 -44.81 37.80
CA CYS A 369 -2.63 -45.74 37.23
C CYS A 369 -3.94 -45.12 36.67
N SER A 370 -4.55 -45.65 35.60
CA SER A 370 -4.09 -46.63 34.59
C SER A 370 -5.09 -46.73 33.43
N THR A 371 -4.58 -46.95 32.20
CA THR A 371 -5.20 -47.68 31.07
C THR A 371 -6.63 -47.36 30.58
N ASN A 372 -6.70 -46.92 29.32
CA ASN A 372 -7.67 -47.34 28.28
C ASN A 372 -9.15 -47.58 28.63
N SER A 373 -10.02 -46.65 28.25
CA SER A 373 -11.23 -47.00 27.47
C SER A 373 -11.85 -45.80 26.75
N ALA A 374 -12.30 -46.08 25.52
CA ALA A 374 -12.99 -45.22 24.56
C ALA A 374 -14.04 -44.23 25.10
N CYS A 375 -14.26 -43.15 24.33
CA CYS A 375 -15.54 -42.47 24.30
C CYS A 375 -15.82 -41.89 22.91
N GLY A 376 -17.04 -42.11 22.40
CA GLY A 376 -17.59 -41.43 21.23
C GLY A 376 -18.86 -40.68 21.60
N CYS A 377 -19.06 -39.50 20.99
CA CYS A 377 -20.30 -38.73 20.83
C CYS A 377 -21.39 -38.77 21.93
N PHE A 378 -21.77 -37.61 22.50
CA PHE A 378 -22.91 -36.82 21.98
C PHE A 378 -23.17 -35.48 22.73
N HIS A 379 -23.59 -34.48 21.94
CA HIS A 379 -24.41 -33.27 22.18
C HIS A 379 -24.20 -32.27 23.35
N MET A 380 -24.40 -30.99 22.97
CA MET A 380 -24.55 -29.81 23.82
C MET A 380 -25.97 -29.70 24.43
N ALA A 381 -26.09 -29.01 25.57
CA ALA A 381 -27.32 -28.35 26.01
C ALA A 381 -26.94 -27.02 26.71
N GLY A 382 -27.61 -25.93 26.33
CA GLY A 382 -27.08 -24.57 26.45
C GLY A 382 -27.27 -23.81 27.77
N ALA A 383 -26.64 -22.63 27.80
CA ALA A 383 -27.12 -21.41 28.45
C ALA A 383 -26.50 -20.20 27.73
N LYS A 384 -27.13 -19.02 27.85
CA LYS A 384 -26.79 -17.78 27.13
C LYS A 384 -25.62 -17.03 27.80
N ASP A 385 -24.93 -16.18 27.04
CA ASP A 385 -25.01 -14.71 27.22
C ASP A 385 -24.31 -13.97 26.07
N ASP A 386 -24.62 -12.68 25.91
CA ASP A 386 -24.34 -11.89 24.72
C ASP A 386 -22.86 -11.47 24.57
N THR A 387 -22.18 -11.96 23.53
CA THR A 387 -21.16 -11.26 22.71
C THR A 387 -20.63 -12.20 21.64
N GLY A 388 -20.52 -11.75 20.39
CA GLY A 388 -20.07 -12.58 19.28
C GLY A 388 -18.59 -12.95 19.37
N VAL A 389 -18.28 -14.15 19.84
CA VAL A 389 -16.93 -14.74 19.86
C VAL A 389 -16.94 -16.06 19.10
N CYS A 390 -16.13 -16.15 18.04
CA CYS A 390 -15.80 -17.42 17.39
C CYS A 390 -14.44 -17.91 17.92
N GLY A 391 -14.43 -19.12 18.51
CA GLY A 391 -13.21 -19.83 18.88
C GLY A 391 -13.02 -21.13 18.09
N PHE A 392 -11.98 -21.89 18.45
CA PHE A 392 -11.42 -23.14 17.87
C PHE A 392 -10.33 -22.92 16.80
N LEU A 393 -9.15 -23.56 16.81
CA LEU A 393 -8.30 -24.26 17.81
C LEU A 393 -7.01 -24.69 17.04
N TRP A 394 -5.82 -24.66 17.66
CA TRP A 394 -4.52 -24.97 17.01
C TRP A 394 -4.23 -26.47 16.80
N PRO A 395 -3.24 -26.78 15.95
CA PRO A 395 -2.21 -27.79 16.24
C PRO A 395 -0.78 -27.20 16.23
N THR A 396 0.06 -27.60 17.21
CA THR A 396 1.44 -27.12 17.44
C THR A 396 2.49 -28.21 17.28
N CYS A 397 3.69 -27.86 16.76
CA CYS A 397 4.99 -28.56 16.71
C CYS A 397 6.00 -27.59 16.02
N SER A 398 7.32 -27.53 16.25
CA SER A 398 8.23 -28.10 17.27
C SER A 398 9.51 -27.22 17.37
N ARG A 399 10.32 -27.35 18.43
CA ARG A 399 11.66 -26.71 18.52
C ARG A 399 12.75 -27.55 17.86
N LEU A 400 13.73 -26.88 17.25
CA LEU A 400 15.00 -27.45 16.76
C LEU A 400 16.10 -27.30 17.84
N LEU A 401 17.00 -28.29 17.95
CA LEU A 401 18.18 -28.23 18.82
C LEU A 401 19.46 -28.41 17.99
N ARG A 402 20.47 -27.54 18.21
CA ARG A 402 21.87 -27.79 17.86
C ARG A 402 22.57 -28.37 19.09
N CYS A 403 23.14 -29.56 18.97
CA CYS A 403 24.03 -30.10 20.02
C CYS A 403 25.46 -29.59 19.82
N ASN A 404 26.14 -29.31 20.94
CA ASN A 404 27.55 -28.94 20.95
C ASN A 404 28.42 -30.19 21.17
N SER A 405 29.68 -30.16 20.75
CA SER A 405 30.54 -31.34 20.62
C SER A 405 30.99 -31.96 21.95
N SER A 406 30.68 -33.24 22.19
CA SER A 406 31.49 -34.18 23.02
C SER A 406 30.90 -35.60 23.15
N ASP A 407 30.48 -36.25 22.06
CA ASP A 407 30.55 -37.72 21.99
C ASP A 407 30.54 -38.23 20.54
N ASN A 408 31.18 -39.38 20.30
CA ASN A 408 31.81 -39.68 19.01
C ASN A 408 31.24 -40.91 18.28
N SER A 409 29.97 -40.86 17.84
CA SER A 409 29.37 -41.91 17.00
C SER A 409 28.31 -41.41 16.02
N CYS A 410 28.45 -41.84 14.75
CA CYS A 410 27.52 -41.68 13.62
C CYS A 410 27.28 -40.25 13.09
N ILE A 411 28.09 -39.87 12.07
CA ILE A 411 27.95 -38.63 11.30
C ILE A 411 27.48 -38.96 9.87
N GLN A 412 26.40 -38.32 9.41
CA GLN A 412 26.21 -37.97 8.00
C GLN A 412 25.81 -36.49 7.90
N PRO A 413 26.27 -35.74 6.88
CA PRO A 413 25.79 -34.37 6.66
C PRO A 413 24.28 -34.35 6.37
N ASN A 414 23.60 -33.28 6.77
CA ASN A 414 22.20 -33.00 6.43
C ASN A 414 21.16 -34.05 6.93
N THR A 415 21.30 -34.47 8.19
CA THR A 415 20.27 -35.23 8.94
C THR A 415 19.87 -34.51 10.22
N ILE A 416 18.59 -34.57 10.60
CA ILE A 416 18.10 -34.17 11.93
C ILE A 416 17.71 -35.44 12.68
N CYS A 417 18.30 -35.64 13.85
CA CYS A 417 17.95 -36.73 14.75
C CYS A 417 17.00 -36.24 15.85
N VAL A 418 15.91 -36.97 16.07
CA VAL A 418 14.90 -36.69 17.08
C VAL A 418 14.96 -37.78 18.14
N GLN A 419 15.16 -37.38 19.39
CA GLN A 419 15.15 -38.30 20.54
C GLN A 419 13.87 -38.07 21.35
N HIS A 420 13.12 -39.15 21.60
CA HIS A 420 11.85 -39.08 22.30
C HIS A 420 12.09 -39.08 23.83
N PRO A 421 11.46 -38.20 24.65
CA PRO A 421 11.79 -38.05 26.07
C PRO A 421 11.44 -39.23 27.00
N GLN A 422 11.12 -40.42 26.46
CA GLN A 422 10.72 -41.62 27.19
C GLN A 422 11.29 -42.92 26.60
N CYS A 423 12.26 -42.84 25.67
CA CYS A 423 12.96 -44.01 25.13
C CYS A 423 14.48 -43.76 25.21
N ASP A 424 15.17 -44.45 26.12
CA ASP A 424 16.62 -44.28 26.32
C ASP A 424 17.50 -45.01 25.29
N ASP A 425 16.92 -45.83 24.41
CA ASP A 425 17.64 -46.59 23.38
C ASP A 425 17.38 -46.07 21.95
N PHE A 426 18.36 -45.32 21.44
CA PHE A 426 18.60 -44.85 20.05
C PHE A 426 17.66 -43.76 19.45
N PRO A 427 18.22 -42.63 18.95
CA PRO A 427 17.45 -41.59 18.27
C PRO A 427 17.10 -41.95 16.80
N LEU A 428 15.96 -41.46 16.33
CA LEU A 428 15.53 -41.60 14.93
C LEU A 428 16.01 -40.42 14.09
N CYS A 429 16.78 -40.68 13.03
CA CYS A 429 17.36 -39.65 12.16
C CYS A 429 16.63 -39.55 10.81
N TYR A 430 16.23 -38.33 10.45
CA TYR A 430 15.55 -37.99 9.21
C TYR A 430 16.48 -37.19 8.29
N PRO A 431 16.58 -37.51 6.98
CA PRO A 431 17.33 -36.70 6.04
C PRO A 431 16.62 -35.35 5.82
N VAL A 432 17.34 -34.25 5.96
CA VAL A 432 16.79 -32.90 5.85
C VAL A 432 17.50 -32.13 4.75
N LYS A 433 16.74 -31.75 3.73
CA LYS A 433 17.23 -30.87 2.67
C LYS A 433 17.29 -29.46 3.24
N MET A 434 18.50 -28.93 3.43
CA MET A 434 18.69 -27.50 3.71
C MET A 434 18.01 -26.70 2.61
N ILE A 435 17.01 -25.90 2.99
CA ILE A 435 16.47 -24.86 2.12
C ILE A 435 17.34 -23.63 2.35
N ASP A 436 17.92 -23.14 1.27
CA ASP A 436 18.74 -21.94 1.25
C ASP A 436 17.92 -20.73 1.73
N GLN A 437 18.51 -19.84 2.53
CA GLN A 437 17.84 -18.61 2.98
C GLN A 437 17.71 -17.58 1.84
N ASN A 438 18.25 -17.86 0.65
CA ASN A 438 18.00 -17.12 -0.59
C ASN A 438 16.67 -17.50 -1.30
N MET A 439 15.66 -17.99 -0.57
CA MET A 439 14.31 -18.12 -1.13
C MET A 439 13.56 -16.78 -1.12
N CYS A 440 13.63 -16.09 -2.26
CA CYS A 440 12.53 -15.20 -2.69
C CYS A 440 11.17 -15.89 -2.46
N PRO A 441 10.08 -15.16 -2.18
CA PRO A 441 8.73 -15.73 -2.20
C PRO A 441 8.44 -16.34 -3.58
N SER A 442 8.48 -17.68 -3.65
CA SER A 442 8.32 -18.39 -4.90
C SER A 442 6.84 -18.47 -5.26
N LYS A 443 6.45 -17.80 -6.37
CA LYS A 443 5.11 -17.88 -6.98
C LYS A 443 3.94 -17.37 -6.11
N THR A 444 4.12 -16.22 -5.45
CA THR A 444 3.03 -15.23 -5.39
C THR A 444 3.19 -14.30 -6.59
N ASN A 445 2.08 -13.85 -7.20
CA ASN A 445 2.07 -13.09 -8.45
C ASN A 445 2.86 -11.77 -8.34
N ARG A 446 4.17 -11.79 -8.58
CA ARG A 446 4.87 -10.61 -9.07
C ARG A 446 4.33 -10.34 -10.47
N ILE A 447 3.82 -9.14 -10.70
CA ILE A 447 3.53 -8.68 -12.05
C ILE A 447 4.89 -8.46 -12.70
N ASN A 448 5.42 -9.47 -13.40
CA ASN A 448 6.49 -9.23 -14.37
C ASN A 448 5.87 -8.29 -15.41
N LEU A 449 6.18 -6.99 -15.29
CA LEU A 449 5.68 -5.95 -16.18
C LEU A 449 6.08 -6.35 -17.61
N LYS A 450 5.11 -6.72 -18.44
CA LYS A 450 5.37 -7.17 -19.80
C LYS A 450 5.36 -5.94 -20.69
N TRP A 451 6.47 -5.67 -21.35
CA TRP A 451 6.59 -4.48 -22.19
C TRP A 451 6.17 -4.80 -23.62
N LYS A 452 5.36 -3.92 -24.23
CA LYS A 452 5.17 -3.96 -25.68
C LYS A 452 6.52 -3.73 -26.32
N GLN A 453 7.03 -4.77 -27.00
CA GLN A 453 8.36 -4.73 -27.60
C GLN A 453 8.49 -3.66 -28.69
N ASN A 454 7.40 -3.18 -29.28
CA ASN A 454 7.40 -2.03 -30.18
C ASN A 454 7.22 -0.73 -29.41
N ALA A 455 8.29 0.06 -29.28
CA ALA A 455 8.17 1.45 -28.85
C ALA A 455 7.47 2.35 -29.88
N ILE A 456 6.96 3.46 -29.36
CA ILE A 456 6.46 4.63 -30.09
C ILE A 456 7.49 5.74 -29.96
N THR A 457 7.93 6.32 -31.09
CA THR A 457 8.74 7.55 -31.06
C THR A 457 7.88 8.72 -30.58
N VAL A 458 8.22 9.32 -29.45
CA VAL A 458 7.44 10.39 -28.81
C VAL A 458 8.10 11.78 -28.91
N ALA A 459 9.42 11.83 -29.16
CA ALA A 459 10.13 13.07 -29.51
C ALA A 459 11.32 12.75 -30.43
N GLY A 460 11.70 13.70 -31.29
CA GLY A 460 12.77 13.52 -32.29
C GLY A 460 12.44 12.48 -33.38
N GLY A 461 13.46 11.75 -33.83
CA GLY A 461 13.32 10.67 -34.83
C GLY A 461 13.19 11.13 -36.29
N ASN A 462 13.24 12.44 -36.57
CA ASN A 462 13.20 13.02 -37.92
C ASN A 462 14.62 13.31 -38.47
N GLY A 463 15.59 12.48 -38.10
CA GLY A 463 17.03 12.74 -38.27
C GLY A 463 17.60 13.66 -37.20
N TYR A 464 18.91 13.91 -37.28
CA TYR A 464 19.61 14.85 -36.41
C TYR A 464 19.63 16.25 -37.01
N GLY A 465 19.54 17.28 -36.18
CA GLY A 465 19.58 18.68 -36.59
C GLY A 465 18.91 19.61 -35.59
N GLU A 466 18.78 20.87 -35.96
CA GLU A 466 18.30 21.96 -35.10
C GLU A 466 16.80 22.26 -35.24
N GLU A 467 16.07 21.57 -36.13
CA GLU A 467 14.62 21.75 -36.27
C GLU A 467 13.87 21.34 -34.98
N LEU A 468 12.65 21.85 -34.78
CA LEU A 468 11.86 21.61 -33.56
C LEU A 468 11.28 20.19 -33.47
N ASN A 469 11.32 19.42 -34.54
CA ASN A 469 10.99 18.00 -34.61
C ASN A 469 12.24 17.09 -34.62
N GLN A 470 13.44 17.66 -34.44
CA GLN A 470 14.74 16.98 -34.44
C GLN A 470 15.44 17.11 -33.08
N LEU A 471 16.33 16.16 -32.81
CA LEU A 471 17.18 16.10 -31.62
C LEU A 471 18.61 15.75 -32.03
N ASN A 472 19.61 16.14 -31.25
CA ASN A 472 21.02 15.95 -31.54
C ASN A 472 21.75 15.42 -30.29
N TYR A 473 21.79 14.09 -30.17
CA TYR A 473 22.16 13.37 -28.94
C TYR A 473 21.29 13.78 -27.74
N PRO A 474 20.00 13.40 -27.71
CA PRO A 474 19.18 13.58 -26.51
C PRO A 474 19.76 12.73 -25.37
N TYR A 475 20.07 13.39 -24.25
CA TYR A 475 20.79 12.75 -23.13
C TYR A 475 19.84 12.47 -21.95
N GLY A 476 19.71 13.38 -21.00
CA GLY A 476 18.74 13.32 -19.91
C GLY A 476 17.33 13.71 -20.35
N THR A 477 16.35 13.04 -19.73
CA THR A 477 14.92 13.28 -19.95
C THR A 477 14.17 13.37 -18.64
N PHE A 478 13.15 14.22 -18.60
CA PHE A 478 12.18 14.29 -17.51
C PHE A 478 10.77 14.33 -18.09
N ILE A 479 9.84 13.61 -17.45
CA ILE A 479 8.42 13.53 -17.82
C ILE A 479 7.62 14.13 -16.67
N ASP A 480 6.74 15.10 -16.96
CA ASP A 480 5.84 15.67 -15.94
C ASP A 480 4.51 14.90 -15.82
N GLU A 481 3.72 15.24 -14.80
CA GLU A 481 2.37 14.69 -14.53
C GLU A 481 1.37 14.94 -15.69
N LYS A 482 1.71 15.77 -16.67
CA LYS A 482 0.90 16.06 -17.86
C LYS A 482 1.44 15.35 -19.11
N LYS A 483 2.44 14.47 -18.94
CA LYS A 483 3.14 13.71 -19.99
C LYS A 483 3.85 14.61 -21.00
N ASN A 484 4.27 15.80 -20.57
CA ASN A 484 5.20 16.64 -21.32
C ASN A 484 6.62 16.10 -21.14
N ILE A 485 7.38 16.06 -22.23
CA ILE A 485 8.72 15.47 -22.31
C ILE A 485 9.74 16.59 -22.38
N PHE A 486 10.56 16.73 -21.34
CA PHE A 486 11.66 17.67 -21.26
C PHE A 486 12.94 16.95 -21.66
N VAL A 487 13.63 17.42 -22.69
CA VAL A 487 14.82 16.75 -23.25
C VAL A 487 16.04 17.67 -23.21
N ALA A 488 17.14 17.17 -22.66
CA ALA A 488 18.46 17.77 -22.81
C ALA A 488 19.02 17.45 -24.21
N ASP A 489 18.94 18.42 -25.12
CA ASP A 489 19.35 18.29 -26.52
C ASP A 489 20.82 18.72 -26.66
N TYR A 490 21.72 17.77 -26.36
CA TYR A 490 23.12 18.00 -25.99
C TYR A 490 23.88 18.85 -27.01
N PHE A 491 24.01 18.39 -28.26
CA PHE A 491 24.80 19.10 -29.27
C PHE A 491 24.11 20.35 -29.84
N ASN A 492 22.81 20.50 -29.63
CA ASN A 492 22.07 21.72 -29.99
C ASN A 492 22.04 22.76 -28.85
N HIS A 493 22.62 22.43 -27.69
CA HIS A 493 22.80 23.33 -26.54
C HIS A 493 21.50 23.99 -26.08
N ARG A 494 20.46 23.18 -25.93
CA ARG A 494 19.10 23.62 -25.59
C ARG A 494 18.35 22.57 -24.78
N ILE A 495 17.33 23.03 -24.05
CA ILE A 495 16.28 22.16 -23.51
C ILE A 495 15.02 22.38 -24.34
N VAL A 496 14.39 21.29 -24.76
CA VAL A 496 13.18 21.31 -25.58
C VAL A 496 12.06 20.54 -24.87
N GLU A 497 10.88 21.14 -24.79
CA GLU A 497 9.64 20.58 -24.26
C GLU A 497 8.78 20.05 -25.42
N TRP A 498 8.49 18.75 -25.46
CA TRP A 498 7.38 18.21 -26.26
C TRP A 498 6.15 18.06 -25.37
N LYS A 499 5.08 18.79 -25.70
CA LYS A 499 3.80 18.59 -25.04
C LYS A 499 3.18 17.25 -25.45
N TYR A 500 2.32 16.69 -24.61
CA TYR A 500 1.69 15.40 -24.89
C TYR A 500 1.07 15.33 -26.30
N ASN A 501 1.50 14.36 -27.10
CA ASN A 501 1.16 14.17 -28.53
C ASN A 501 1.54 15.32 -29.50
N ALA A 502 2.43 16.24 -29.12
CA ALA A 502 2.98 17.24 -30.03
C ALA A 502 3.94 16.62 -31.06
N LYS A 503 3.93 17.13 -32.29
CA LYS A 503 4.83 16.68 -33.38
C LYS A 503 6.16 17.41 -33.43
N GLU A 504 6.22 18.57 -32.78
CA GLU A 504 7.37 19.45 -32.66
C GLU A 504 7.42 19.94 -31.22
N GLY A 505 8.63 20.17 -30.72
CA GLY A 505 8.88 20.66 -29.39
C GLY A 505 9.02 22.18 -29.36
N GLN A 506 9.10 22.73 -28.15
CA GLN A 506 9.32 24.15 -27.89
C GLN A 506 10.63 24.32 -27.13
N ILE A 507 11.51 25.20 -27.59
CA ILE A 507 12.73 25.54 -26.83
C ILE A 507 12.30 26.31 -25.57
N ILE A 508 12.68 25.80 -24.40
CA ILE A 508 12.37 26.41 -23.10
C ILE A 508 13.62 26.95 -22.38
N ALA A 509 14.82 26.46 -22.75
CA ALA A 509 16.10 27.01 -22.32
C ALA A 509 17.20 26.79 -23.37
N GLY A 510 18.23 27.63 -23.34
CA GLY A 510 19.30 27.65 -24.35
C GLY A 510 18.79 28.02 -25.74
N GLY A 511 19.40 27.45 -26.78
CA GLY A 511 19.02 27.71 -28.19
C GLY A 511 19.51 29.06 -28.75
N ASN A 512 20.04 29.95 -27.91
CA ASN A 512 20.66 31.23 -28.31
C ASN A 512 22.17 31.08 -28.68
N GLY A 513 22.53 29.92 -29.25
CA GLY A 513 23.92 29.52 -29.54
C GLY A 513 24.72 29.06 -28.32
N LEU A 514 25.86 28.40 -28.59
CA LEU A 514 26.83 27.97 -27.58
C LEU A 514 27.38 29.16 -26.81
N GLY A 515 27.41 29.07 -25.49
CA GLY A 515 28.12 30.02 -24.64
C GLY A 515 27.88 29.80 -23.15
N ASN A 516 28.42 30.70 -22.34
CA ASN A 516 28.41 30.63 -20.87
C ASN A 516 27.59 31.74 -20.21
N GLN A 517 26.86 32.56 -20.98
CA GLN A 517 25.91 33.53 -20.44
C GLN A 517 24.78 32.82 -19.69
N LEU A 518 24.01 33.56 -18.88
CA LEU A 518 22.96 32.98 -18.04
C LEU A 518 21.80 32.38 -18.85
N ASP A 519 21.56 32.89 -20.06
CA ASP A 519 20.54 32.45 -21.02
C ASP A 519 21.08 31.52 -22.13
N GLN A 520 22.38 31.21 -22.10
CA GLN A 520 23.02 30.25 -22.99
C GLN A 520 23.32 28.94 -22.25
N LEU A 521 23.41 27.84 -23.00
CA LEU A 521 23.87 26.55 -22.51
C LEU A 521 25.07 26.10 -23.36
N HIS A 522 25.83 25.15 -22.83
CA HIS A 522 26.91 24.45 -23.51
C HIS A 522 26.80 22.98 -23.14
N SER A 523 26.26 22.18 -24.07
CA SER A 523 26.11 20.74 -23.92
C SER A 523 25.36 20.31 -22.63
N PRO A 524 24.07 20.69 -22.48
CA PRO A 524 23.27 20.24 -21.36
C PRO A 524 23.08 18.72 -21.43
N ILE A 525 23.24 18.05 -20.29
CA ILE A 525 23.15 16.58 -20.19
C ILE A 525 21.94 16.09 -19.41
N ASP A 526 21.36 16.91 -18.52
CA ASP A 526 20.22 16.51 -17.70
C ASP A 526 19.31 17.70 -17.36
N VAL A 527 18.04 17.42 -17.11
CA VAL A 527 17.02 18.42 -16.78
C VAL A 527 15.97 17.82 -15.87
N ILE A 528 15.59 18.55 -14.81
CA ILE A 528 14.46 18.22 -13.94
C ILE A 528 13.55 19.43 -13.75
N VAL A 529 12.25 19.20 -13.54
CA VAL A 529 11.27 20.27 -13.29
C VAL A 529 10.96 20.38 -11.80
N ASP A 530 10.83 21.59 -11.28
CA ASP A 530 10.39 21.87 -9.92
C ASP A 530 8.84 21.93 -9.86
N PRO A 531 8.16 20.93 -9.27
CA PRO A 531 6.68 20.92 -9.23
C PRO A 531 6.07 22.10 -8.46
N GLN A 532 6.81 22.75 -7.56
CA GLN A 532 6.25 23.83 -6.72
C GLN A 532 6.12 25.16 -7.45
N ASN A 533 7.03 25.45 -8.40
CA ASN A 533 7.10 26.75 -9.08
C ASN A 533 7.26 26.64 -10.60
N HIS A 534 7.29 25.41 -11.14
CA HIS A 534 7.49 25.10 -12.56
C HIS A 534 8.80 25.67 -13.15
N SER A 535 9.81 25.94 -12.31
CA SER A 535 11.17 26.18 -12.80
C SER A 535 11.79 24.90 -13.33
N ILE A 536 12.74 25.03 -14.25
CA ILE A 536 13.56 23.92 -14.74
C ILE A 536 14.97 24.07 -14.19
N ILE A 537 15.56 22.97 -13.72
CA ILE A 537 16.93 22.89 -13.22
C ILE A 537 17.73 22.05 -14.21
N ILE A 538 18.83 22.61 -14.71
CA ILE A 538 19.57 22.09 -15.86
C ILE A 538 21.02 21.81 -15.48
N ALA A 539 21.48 20.63 -15.87
CA ALA A 539 22.88 20.21 -15.85
C ALA A 539 23.57 20.65 -17.14
N ASP A 540 24.02 21.91 -17.17
CA ASP A 540 24.73 22.60 -18.26
C ASP A 540 26.23 22.21 -18.35
N TRP A 541 26.53 20.93 -18.66
CA TRP A 541 27.82 20.28 -18.39
C TRP A 541 29.05 21.03 -18.90
N GLY A 542 29.01 21.50 -20.15
CA GLY A 542 30.13 22.21 -20.77
C GLY A 542 30.41 23.58 -20.13
N ASN A 543 29.53 24.09 -19.26
CA ASN A 543 29.73 25.27 -18.43
C ASN A 543 30.00 24.94 -16.94
N ARG A 544 30.05 23.65 -16.56
CA ARG A 544 30.38 23.16 -15.20
C ARG A 544 29.52 23.76 -14.07
N ARG A 545 28.22 23.96 -14.35
CA ARG A 545 27.26 24.64 -13.45
C ARG A 545 25.87 24.01 -13.45
N VAL A 546 25.19 23.95 -12.31
CA VAL A 546 23.76 23.64 -12.27
C VAL A 546 23.00 24.97 -12.28
N ILE A 547 22.10 25.17 -13.25
CA ILE A 547 21.39 26.44 -13.47
C ILE A 547 19.87 26.24 -13.40
N GLN A 548 19.20 27.11 -12.66
CA GLN A 548 17.74 27.16 -12.56
C GLN A 548 17.20 28.26 -13.49
N TRP A 549 16.13 27.96 -14.22
CA TRP A 549 15.39 28.89 -15.06
C TRP A 549 13.95 29.01 -14.54
N LEU A 550 13.52 30.22 -14.18
CA LEU A 550 12.17 30.53 -13.70
C LEU A 550 11.69 31.85 -14.33
N ASN A 551 10.66 31.80 -15.18
CA ASN A 551 10.01 33.00 -15.77
C ASN A 551 11.02 34.01 -16.36
N GLN A 552 11.90 33.54 -17.27
CA GLN A 552 12.98 34.33 -17.89
C GLN A 552 14.04 34.91 -16.93
N LYS A 553 14.07 34.47 -15.68
CA LYS A 553 15.18 34.71 -14.76
C LYS A 553 15.98 33.43 -14.58
N GLN A 554 17.29 33.54 -14.69
CA GLN A 554 18.21 32.43 -14.52
C GLN A 554 19.11 32.67 -13.31
N GLN A 555 19.36 31.61 -12.55
CA GLN A 555 20.22 31.63 -11.38
C GLN A 555 21.13 30.39 -11.40
N ILE A 556 22.44 30.60 -11.26
CA ILE A 556 23.37 29.50 -11.00
C ILE A 556 23.11 29.02 -9.57
N LEU A 557 22.80 27.74 -9.42
CA LEU A 557 22.63 27.09 -8.12
C LEU A 557 23.98 26.60 -7.60
N ILE A 558 24.74 25.90 -8.44
CA ILE A 558 26.01 25.25 -8.10
C ILE A 558 27.00 25.52 -9.24
N ASP A 559 28.27 25.81 -8.93
CA ASP A 559 29.34 26.00 -9.91
C ASP A 559 30.56 25.11 -9.61
N ASN A 560 31.55 25.12 -10.50
CA ASN A 560 32.83 24.42 -10.37
C ASN A 560 32.70 22.89 -10.12
N ILE A 561 31.69 22.27 -10.73
CA ILE A 561 31.35 20.87 -10.60
C ILE A 561 31.32 20.21 -11.99
N ASP A 562 31.91 19.02 -12.12
CA ASP A 562 31.87 18.22 -13.36
C ASP A 562 30.90 17.06 -13.13
N TYR A 563 29.60 17.31 -13.33
CA TYR A 563 28.53 16.37 -12.98
C TYR A 563 28.04 15.54 -14.17
N VAL A 564 27.23 14.50 -13.89
CA VAL A 564 26.59 13.70 -14.94
C VAL A 564 25.06 13.62 -14.85
N SER A 565 24.45 13.74 -13.65
CA SER A 565 22.99 13.67 -13.50
C SER A 565 22.46 14.45 -12.28
N LEU A 566 21.19 14.83 -12.36
CA LEU A 566 20.41 15.52 -11.33
C LEU A 566 19.29 14.61 -10.81
N ALA A 567 19.10 14.58 -9.50
CA ALA A 567 17.91 14.00 -8.88
C ALA A 567 17.36 14.92 -7.79
N ARG A 568 16.08 14.76 -7.46
CA ARG A 568 15.42 15.52 -6.40
C ARG A 568 14.49 14.62 -5.60
N ASP A 569 14.43 14.82 -4.29
CA ASP A 569 13.45 14.16 -3.43
C ASP A 569 12.24 15.06 -3.10
N LYS A 570 11.19 14.40 -2.58
CA LYS A 570 9.96 15.05 -2.08
C LYS A 570 10.18 16.00 -0.89
N TYR A 571 11.34 15.92 -0.23
CA TYR A 571 11.70 16.76 0.92
C TYR A 571 12.37 18.07 0.50
N GLY A 572 12.61 18.28 -0.79
CA GLY A 572 13.21 19.50 -1.32
C GLY A 572 14.73 19.52 -1.23
N PHE A 573 15.39 18.37 -1.36
CA PHE A 573 16.82 18.29 -1.60
C PHE A 573 17.13 18.05 -3.08
N LEU A 574 18.16 18.74 -3.58
CA LEU A 574 18.78 18.53 -4.89
C LEU A 574 20.02 17.64 -4.71
N TYR A 575 20.11 16.60 -5.51
CA TYR A 575 21.22 15.65 -5.56
C TYR A 575 21.92 15.81 -6.91
N VAL A 576 23.25 15.75 -6.90
CA VAL A 576 24.10 15.89 -8.10
C VAL A 576 25.27 14.91 -7.99
N SER A 577 25.52 14.12 -9.04
CA SER A 577 26.77 13.35 -9.14
C SER A 577 27.92 14.26 -9.53
N ASP A 578 29.12 14.05 -9.00
CA ASP A 578 30.36 14.71 -9.44
C ASP A 578 31.31 13.62 -9.96
N ARG A 579 31.54 13.66 -11.27
CA ARG A 579 32.36 12.70 -12.03
C ARG A 579 33.83 12.84 -11.68
N GLU A 580 34.35 14.07 -11.69
CA GLU A 580 35.74 14.39 -11.35
C GLU A 580 36.06 13.97 -9.92
N LYS A 581 35.14 14.18 -8.98
CA LYS A 581 35.34 13.83 -7.55
C LYS A 581 34.88 12.43 -7.16
N ASN A 582 34.21 11.70 -8.06
CA ASN A 582 33.71 10.33 -7.83
C ASN A 582 32.80 10.23 -6.58
N GLU A 583 31.79 11.10 -6.53
CA GLU A 583 30.87 11.23 -5.39
C GLU A 583 29.48 11.70 -5.83
N VAL A 584 28.49 11.55 -4.95
CA VAL A 584 27.18 12.20 -5.09
C VAL A 584 26.98 13.11 -3.89
N ARG A 585 26.58 14.36 -4.15
CA ARG A 585 26.34 15.37 -3.14
C ARG A 585 24.89 15.83 -3.11
N ARG A 586 24.46 16.29 -1.94
CA ARG A 586 23.11 16.78 -1.67
C ARG A 586 23.12 18.20 -1.09
N TRP A 587 22.27 19.06 -1.63
CA TRP A 587 21.96 20.39 -1.12
C TRP A 587 20.48 20.51 -0.79
N LYS A 588 20.14 21.31 0.22
CA LYS A 588 18.75 21.71 0.47
C LYS A 588 18.40 22.85 -0.49
N MET A 589 17.23 22.79 -1.12
CA MET A 589 16.81 23.82 -2.08
C MET A 589 16.81 25.21 -1.42
N GLY A 590 17.48 26.16 -2.06
CA GLY A 590 17.72 27.53 -1.54
C GLY A 590 19.00 27.71 -0.71
N GLU A 591 19.70 26.64 -0.34
CA GLU A 591 20.89 26.66 0.53
C GLU A 591 22.14 26.13 -0.20
N TYR A 592 22.51 26.76 -1.33
CA TYR A 592 23.61 26.28 -2.19
C TYR A 592 25.00 26.91 -1.91
N ASN A 593 25.10 27.88 -1.00
CA ASN A 593 26.36 28.55 -0.66
C ASN A 593 27.30 27.69 0.23
N ASN A 594 27.09 26.36 0.26
CA ASN A 594 27.90 25.39 1.00
C ASN A 594 28.35 24.28 0.04
N GLU A 595 29.34 23.49 0.46
CA GLU A 595 29.93 22.43 -0.38
C GLU A 595 29.00 21.21 -0.60
N GLY A 596 27.78 21.21 -0.05
CA GLY A 596 26.88 20.06 -0.08
C GLY A 596 27.31 18.93 0.85
N ILE A 597 26.40 17.99 1.10
CA ILE A 597 26.65 16.79 1.92
C ILE A 597 26.91 15.62 0.98
N ILE A 598 28.05 14.94 1.14
CA ILE A 598 28.34 13.68 0.43
C ILE A 598 27.36 12.60 0.91
N VAL A 599 26.67 11.96 -0.03
CA VAL A 599 25.67 10.90 0.23
C VAL A 599 26.02 9.57 -0.44
N ALA A 600 26.92 9.55 -1.43
CA ALA A 600 27.52 8.35 -2.00
C ALA A 600 28.96 8.63 -2.47
N GLY A 601 29.83 7.61 -2.50
CA GLY A 601 31.24 7.75 -2.86
C GLY A 601 32.03 8.67 -1.90
N GLY A 602 32.88 9.55 -2.46
CA GLY A 602 33.64 10.54 -1.69
C GLY A 602 34.92 10.01 -1.01
N ASN A 603 35.27 8.74 -1.24
CA ASN A 603 36.50 8.12 -0.74
C ASN A 603 37.55 7.93 -1.86
N GLY A 604 37.51 8.79 -2.87
CA GLY A 604 38.33 8.71 -4.09
C GLY A 604 37.81 7.71 -5.12
N GLN A 605 38.43 7.74 -6.30
CA GLN A 605 38.14 6.83 -7.41
C GLN A 605 38.54 5.39 -7.05
N GLY A 606 37.64 4.43 -7.25
CA GLY A 606 37.92 3.00 -7.03
C GLY A 606 36.68 2.11 -7.05
N ASP A 607 36.87 0.82 -6.77
CA ASP A 607 35.87 -0.25 -6.86
C ASP A 607 35.34 -0.75 -5.50
N GLN A 608 35.81 -0.17 -4.38
CA GLN A 608 35.31 -0.51 -3.05
C GLN A 608 33.85 -0.09 -2.86
N LEU A 609 33.17 -0.64 -1.85
CA LEU A 609 31.75 -0.37 -1.58
C LEU A 609 31.48 1.07 -1.11
N ASN A 610 32.50 1.80 -0.66
CA ASN A 610 32.45 3.21 -0.29
C ASN A 610 33.07 4.15 -1.37
N GLN A 611 33.42 3.61 -2.54
CA GLN A 611 34.03 4.32 -3.65
C GLN A 611 33.13 4.26 -4.91
N LEU A 612 33.39 5.19 -5.83
CA LEU A 612 32.78 5.26 -7.15
C LEU A 612 33.88 5.46 -8.20
N ASN A 613 33.55 5.25 -9.46
CA ASN A 613 34.41 5.40 -10.62
C ASN A 613 33.56 5.93 -11.79
N GLU A 614 33.68 7.23 -12.06
CA GLU A 614 32.96 7.96 -13.13
C GLU A 614 31.41 7.88 -13.01
N PRO A 615 30.79 8.25 -11.86
CA PRO A 615 29.36 8.07 -11.62
C PRO A 615 28.46 8.82 -12.64
N SER A 616 27.75 8.06 -13.48
CA SER A 616 27.10 8.55 -14.71
C SER A 616 25.64 8.97 -14.55
N PHE A 617 24.90 8.36 -13.63
CA PHE A 617 23.49 8.68 -13.41
C PHE A 617 23.12 8.44 -11.96
N ILE A 618 22.12 9.20 -11.47
CA ILE A 618 21.59 9.04 -10.12
C ILE A 618 20.07 8.93 -10.11
N PHE A 619 19.57 8.10 -9.21
CA PHE A 619 18.16 8.04 -8.83
C PHE A 619 18.05 8.06 -7.32
N VAL A 620 16.99 8.68 -6.80
CA VAL A 620 16.74 8.78 -5.35
C VAL A 620 15.34 8.28 -5.06
N ASP A 621 15.21 7.24 -4.25
CA ASP A 621 13.91 6.70 -3.85
C ASP A 621 13.26 7.50 -2.71
N GLU A 622 12.03 7.15 -2.35
CA GLU A 622 11.27 7.85 -1.31
C GLU A 622 11.90 7.78 0.09
N GLU A 623 12.75 6.78 0.34
CA GLU A 623 13.51 6.59 1.58
C GLU A 623 14.78 7.46 1.63
N GLN A 624 15.07 8.22 0.56
CA GLN A 624 16.32 8.93 0.31
C GLN A 624 17.53 7.99 0.12
N SER A 625 17.31 6.75 -0.34
CA SER A 625 18.41 5.91 -0.84
C SER A 625 18.85 6.41 -2.21
N VAL A 626 20.16 6.52 -2.41
CA VAL A 626 20.77 6.99 -3.66
C VAL A 626 21.27 5.80 -4.45
N TYR A 627 20.72 5.61 -5.64
CA TYR A 627 21.19 4.64 -6.63
C TYR A 627 22.11 5.39 -7.58
N VAL A 628 23.29 4.83 -7.83
CA VAL A 628 24.33 5.42 -8.66
C VAL A 628 24.75 4.41 -9.71
N SER A 629 24.66 4.80 -10.97
CA SER A 629 25.32 4.06 -12.06
C SER A 629 26.80 4.37 -12.02
N ASP A 630 27.56 3.37 -11.58
CA ASP A 630 28.99 3.45 -11.32
C ASP A 630 29.73 2.99 -12.58
N TRP A 631 29.69 3.85 -13.61
CA TRP A 631 29.97 3.53 -15.00
C TRP A 631 31.32 2.83 -15.20
N GLY A 632 32.40 3.37 -14.61
CA GLY A 632 33.74 2.82 -14.74
C GLY A 632 33.96 1.49 -13.99
N ASN A 633 33.00 1.07 -13.17
CA ASN A 633 33.01 -0.19 -12.42
C ASN A 633 31.92 -1.18 -12.91
N GLU A 634 31.21 -0.86 -14.00
CA GLU A 634 30.25 -1.75 -14.66
C GLU A 634 29.14 -2.28 -13.72
N ARG A 635 28.65 -1.41 -12.83
CA ARG A 635 27.69 -1.75 -11.78
C ARG A 635 26.73 -0.61 -11.46
N VAL A 636 25.63 -0.95 -10.80
CA VAL A 636 24.76 0.01 -10.10
C VAL A 636 24.86 -0.25 -8.61
N MET A 637 25.04 0.82 -7.84
CA MET A 637 25.24 0.80 -6.40
C MET A 637 24.10 1.53 -5.69
N LYS A 638 23.55 0.96 -4.61
CA LYS A 638 22.57 1.62 -3.71
C LYS A 638 23.23 2.01 -2.40
N TRP A 639 23.27 3.31 -2.07
CA TRP A 639 23.51 3.80 -0.71
C TRP A 639 22.16 4.02 -0.02
N ARG A 640 21.92 3.35 1.10
CA ARG A 640 20.81 3.74 2.00
C ARG A 640 21.15 5.09 2.64
N LYS A 641 20.12 5.84 3.04
CA LYS A 641 20.27 7.12 3.74
C LYS A 641 21.28 7.01 4.90
N ASP A 642 22.19 7.98 4.96
CA ASP A 642 23.27 8.11 5.97
C ASP A 642 24.31 6.96 6.04
N ALA A 643 24.22 5.95 5.16
CA ALA A 643 25.15 4.83 5.07
C ALA A 643 26.58 5.28 4.68
N LYS A 644 27.60 4.52 5.12
CA LYS A 644 29.02 4.80 4.80
C LYS A 644 29.55 4.02 3.60
N GLU A 645 28.84 2.97 3.22
CA GLU A 645 29.11 2.13 2.06
C GLU A 645 27.78 1.76 1.39
N GLY A 646 27.83 1.54 0.09
CA GLY A 646 26.71 1.09 -0.71
C GLY A 646 26.72 -0.43 -0.90
N ILE A 647 25.68 -0.94 -1.55
CA ILE A 647 25.59 -2.33 -1.98
C ILE A 647 25.47 -2.40 -3.51
N VAL A 648 26.09 -3.39 -4.14
CA VAL A 648 25.89 -3.67 -5.57
C VAL A 648 24.47 -4.21 -5.74
N VAL A 649 23.69 -3.60 -6.63
CA VAL A 649 22.30 -3.98 -6.89
C VAL A 649 22.02 -4.35 -8.34
N ALA A 650 22.93 -4.05 -9.27
CA ALA A 650 22.97 -4.61 -10.62
C ALA A 650 24.42 -4.63 -11.16
N GLY A 651 24.73 -5.57 -12.06
CA GLY A 651 26.06 -5.71 -12.66
C GLY A 651 27.16 -6.11 -11.65
N GLY A 652 28.35 -5.53 -11.78
CA GLY A 652 29.50 -5.79 -10.91
C GLY A 652 30.32 -7.04 -11.25
N ASN A 653 29.96 -7.77 -12.31
CA ASN A 653 30.70 -8.93 -12.81
C ASN A 653 31.64 -8.59 -14.00
N GLY A 654 32.11 -7.34 -14.05
CA GLY A 654 32.91 -6.78 -15.14
C GLY A 654 32.12 -6.51 -16.42
N GLU A 655 32.77 -5.85 -17.37
CA GLU A 655 32.18 -5.48 -18.66
C GLU A 655 31.75 -6.71 -19.47
N GLY A 656 30.52 -6.70 -19.99
CA GLY A 656 30.07 -7.71 -20.93
C GLY A 656 28.56 -7.74 -21.18
N GLY A 657 28.14 -8.62 -22.10
CA GLY A 657 26.75 -8.76 -22.54
C GLY A 657 25.95 -9.87 -21.85
N ASN A 658 26.51 -10.57 -20.86
CA ASN A 658 25.78 -11.59 -20.10
C ASN A 658 24.68 -10.96 -19.22
N LEU A 659 23.78 -11.76 -18.67
CA LEU A 659 22.65 -11.27 -17.87
C LEU A 659 23.06 -10.77 -16.48
N ASN A 660 24.25 -11.13 -15.98
CA ASN A 660 24.85 -10.63 -14.75
C ASN A 660 25.89 -9.50 -14.99
N GLN A 661 26.05 -9.05 -16.23
CA GLN A 661 27.02 -8.04 -16.64
C GLN A 661 26.35 -6.81 -17.25
N LEU A 662 27.07 -5.69 -17.22
CA LEU A 662 26.72 -4.42 -17.85
C LEU A 662 27.90 -3.99 -18.74
N SER A 663 27.69 -3.06 -19.66
CA SER A 663 28.74 -2.34 -20.39
C SER A 663 28.36 -0.87 -20.45
N GLY A 664 29.11 -0.03 -19.74
CA GLY A 664 28.86 1.39 -19.53
C GLY A 664 27.45 1.73 -19.06
N PRO A 665 27.00 1.29 -17.86
CA PRO A 665 25.66 1.61 -17.36
C PRO A 665 25.45 3.11 -17.19
N HIS A 666 24.31 3.60 -17.67
CA HIS A 666 23.94 5.02 -17.62
C HIS A 666 22.65 5.20 -16.83
N GLY A 667 21.52 5.55 -17.45
CA GLY A 667 20.25 5.77 -16.77
C GLY A 667 19.87 4.63 -15.83
N VAL A 668 19.57 4.97 -14.57
CA VAL A 668 19.00 4.06 -13.57
C VAL A 668 17.72 4.67 -13.04
N ILE A 669 16.66 3.86 -12.93
CA ILE A 669 15.43 4.20 -12.20
C ILE A 669 14.93 2.97 -11.45
N VAL A 670 14.18 3.17 -10.37
CA VAL A 670 13.57 2.09 -9.59
C VAL A 670 12.07 2.29 -9.56
N ASP A 671 11.31 1.22 -9.82
CA ASP A 671 9.85 1.26 -9.73
C ASP A 671 9.35 1.14 -8.28
N HIS A 672 8.04 1.32 -8.08
CA HIS A 672 7.39 1.17 -6.78
C HIS A 672 7.37 -0.27 -6.23
N LEU A 673 7.88 -1.27 -6.97
CA LEU A 673 8.06 -2.66 -6.52
C LEU A 673 9.51 -2.94 -6.10
N GLY A 674 10.42 -1.95 -6.21
CA GLY A 674 11.85 -2.13 -5.96
C GLY A 674 12.60 -2.82 -7.11
N GLN A 675 12.02 -2.87 -8.31
CA GLN A 675 12.71 -3.36 -9.51
C GLN A 675 13.59 -2.26 -10.09
N ILE A 676 14.85 -2.58 -10.35
CA ILE A 676 15.90 -1.65 -10.74
C ILE A 676 16.10 -1.76 -12.25
N TYR A 677 15.71 -0.71 -12.98
CA TYR A 677 15.85 -0.61 -14.41
C TYR A 677 17.13 0.13 -14.77
N VAL A 678 17.96 -0.47 -15.62
CA VAL A 678 19.28 0.04 -15.97
C VAL A 678 19.42 0.13 -17.49
N ALA A 679 19.82 1.30 -17.98
CA ALA A 679 20.26 1.50 -19.34
C ALA A 679 21.69 0.94 -19.47
N ASP A 680 21.78 -0.26 -20.02
CA ASP A 680 23.03 -0.95 -20.33
C ASP A 680 23.52 -0.44 -21.70
N SER A 681 24.08 0.77 -21.67
CA SER A 681 24.23 1.62 -22.86
C SER A 681 25.17 1.03 -23.91
N GLY A 682 26.26 0.39 -23.48
CA GLY A 682 27.22 -0.30 -24.34
C GLY A 682 26.64 -1.54 -25.02
N ASN A 683 25.77 -2.29 -24.33
CA ASN A 683 25.02 -3.43 -24.90
C ASN A 683 23.72 -3.01 -25.63
N HIS A 684 23.38 -1.73 -25.64
CA HIS A 684 22.22 -1.14 -26.32
C HIS A 684 20.87 -1.77 -25.90
N ARG A 685 20.71 -2.00 -24.60
CA ARG A 685 19.52 -2.66 -24.01
C ARG A 685 19.13 -1.99 -22.70
N ILE A 686 17.87 -2.17 -22.31
CA ILE A 686 17.40 -1.89 -20.95
C ILE A 686 17.26 -3.22 -20.24
N MET A 687 17.83 -3.31 -19.04
CA MET A 687 17.85 -4.48 -18.18
C MET A 687 17.09 -4.18 -16.88
N CYS A 688 16.53 -5.22 -16.25
CA CYS A 688 15.85 -5.12 -14.96
C CYS A 688 16.44 -6.13 -13.96
N TRP A 689 16.74 -5.67 -12.74
CA TRP A 689 17.08 -6.51 -11.59
C TRP A 689 16.01 -6.41 -10.51
N CYS A 690 15.71 -7.53 -9.86
CA CYS A 690 15.08 -7.53 -8.54
C CYS A 690 16.16 -7.57 -7.47
N GLU A 691 15.93 -6.93 -6.32
CA GLU A 691 16.84 -7.03 -5.16
C GLU A 691 17.12 -8.49 -4.79
N GLY A 692 18.41 -8.83 -4.62
CA GLY A 692 18.89 -10.18 -4.32
C GLY A 692 19.02 -11.13 -5.53
N LYS A 693 18.89 -10.65 -6.78
CA LYS A 693 19.16 -11.47 -7.99
C LYS A 693 20.60 -11.29 -8.49
N GLU A 694 21.24 -12.41 -8.84
CA GLU A 694 22.57 -12.43 -9.46
C GLU A 694 22.55 -12.05 -10.95
N GLU A 695 21.43 -12.30 -11.63
CA GLU A 695 21.21 -11.98 -13.05
C GLU A 695 19.96 -11.10 -13.24
N GLY A 696 19.99 -10.23 -14.23
CA GLY A 696 18.86 -9.40 -14.64
C GLY A 696 18.14 -9.95 -15.88
N GLU A 697 16.98 -9.37 -16.19
CA GLU A 697 16.18 -9.72 -17.37
C GLU A 697 16.22 -8.59 -18.41
N ILE A 698 16.32 -8.91 -19.70
CA ILE A 698 16.23 -7.92 -20.78
C ILE A 698 14.78 -7.44 -20.86
N VAL A 699 14.58 -6.13 -20.70
CA VAL A 699 13.28 -5.45 -20.74
C VAL A 699 12.90 -5.15 -22.19
N VAL A 700 13.77 -4.37 -22.85
CA VAL A 700 13.67 -3.88 -24.23
C VAL A 700 15.07 -3.62 -24.79
N GLY A 701 15.22 -3.47 -26.11
CA GLY A 701 16.51 -3.35 -26.78
C GLY A 701 17.26 -4.69 -26.88
N GLY A 702 18.59 -4.63 -27.07
CA GLY A 702 19.43 -5.82 -27.25
C GLY A 702 19.33 -6.51 -28.62
N ASN A 703 18.43 -6.05 -29.49
CA ASN A 703 18.20 -6.60 -30.85
C ASN A 703 19.17 -6.05 -31.92
N GLY A 704 20.34 -5.55 -31.48
CA GLY A 704 21.34 -4.89 -32.31
C GLY A 704 20.98 -3.45 -32.72
N ILE A 705 22.01 -2.64 -32.99
CA ILE A 705 21.91 -1.22 -33.38
C ILE A 705 21.01 -1.04 -34.62
N GLY A 706 20.12 -0.05 -34.63
CA GLY A 706 19.31 0.32 -35.78
C GLY A 706 18.23 1.35 -35.44
N GLY A 707 17.49 1.86 -36.44
CA GLY A 707 16.41 2.84 -36.25
C GLY A 707 15.02 2.23 -36.00
N GLU A 708 14.90 0.92 -35.89
CA GLU A 708 13.62 0.23 -35.64
C GLU A 708 13.14 0.43 -34.19
N SER A 709 11.86 0.15 -33.91
CA SER A 709 11.21 0.42 -32.62
C SER A 709 11.94 -0.18 -31.41
N ASN A 710 12.42 -1.44 -31.51
CA ASN A 710 13.11 -2.16 -30.44
C ASN A 710 14.63 -2.31 -30.64
N ARG A 711 15.20 -1.48 -31.50
CA ARG A 711 16.64 -1.40 -31.75
C ARG A 711 17.11 -0.08 -31.19
N LEU A 712 17.59 -0.12 -29.96
CA LEU A 712 18.17 1.05 -29.30
C LEU A 712 19.63 1.20 -29.75
N TYR A 713 20.18 2.39 -29.60
CA TYR A 713 21.59 2.67 -29.84
C TYR A 713 22.10 3.65 -28.77
N ARG A 714 22.86 3.10 -27.81
CA ARG A 714 23.33 3.77 -26.59
C ARG A 714 22.22 4.53 -25.85
N PRO A 715 21.23 3.81 -25.25
CA PRO A 715 20.25 4.46 -24.40
C PRO A 715 20.92 5.10 -23.18
N THR A 716 20.63 6.37 -22.84
CA THR A 716 21.30 7.08 -21.72
C THR A 716 20.40 7.44 -20.55
N SER A 717 19.14 7.76 -20.77
CA SER A 717 18.21 8.18 -19.72
C SER A 717 16.93 7.35 -19.74
N LEU A 718 16.36 7.14 -18.56
CA LEU A 718 15.14 6.40 -18.32
C LEU A 718 14.19 7.25 -17.48
N SER A 719 12.89 7.17 -17.76
CA SER A 719 11.85 7.78 -16.95
C SER A 719 10.57 6.94 -17.03
N PHE A 720 9.75 6.97 -15.99
CA PHE A 720 8.38 6.46 -16.05
C PHE A 720 7.38 7.61 -16.16
N ASP A 721 6.23 7.37 -16.79
CA ASP A 721 5.03 8.19 -16.57
C ASP A 721 4.16 7.61 -15.43
N ASP A 722 3.09 8.34 -15.09
CA ASP A 722 2.09 8.00 -14.07
C ASP A 722 1.34 6.69 -14.36
N GLU A 723 1.33 6.22 -15.61
CA GLU A 723 0.78 4.94 -16.05
C GLU A 723 1.82 3.80 -16.02
N GLY A 724 3.06 4.07 -15.60
CA GLY A 724 4.15 3.09 -15.54
C GLY A 724 4.76 2.75 -16.91
N ASN A 725 4.55 3.57 -17.95
CA ASN A 725 5.20 3.36 -19.24
C ASN A 725 6.65 3.85 -19.22
N LEU A 726 7.56 3.13 -19.88
CA LEU A 726 8.99 3.42 -19.88
C LEU A 726 9.36 4.36 -21.04
N TYR A 727 9.95 5.49 -20.72
CA TYR A 727 10.55 6.43 -21.66
C TYR A 727 12.07 6.22 -21.66
N VAL A 728 12.66 6.15 -22.86
CA VAL A 728 14.09 5.90 -23.07
C VAL A 728 14.65 6.96 -24.01
N ALA A 729 15.70 7.66 -23.59
CA ALA A 729 16.51 8.48 -24.48
C ALA A 729 17.38 7.56 -25.35
N ASP A 730 17.02 7.40 -26.62
CA ASP A 730 17.69 6.55 -27.60
C ASP A 730 18.71 7.41 -28.38
N THR A 731 19.80 7.73 -27.68
CA THR A 731 20.64 8.91 -27.91
C THR A 731 21.28 8.97 -29.30
N GLU A 732 21.96 7.91 -29.74
CA GLU A 732 22.60 7.87 -31.07
C GLU A 732 21.59 7.68 -32.21
N ASN A 733 20.33 7.33 -31.88
CA ASN A 733 19.19 7.33 -32.80
C ASN A 733 18.41 8.66 -32.80
N HIS A 734 18.86 9.66 -32.03
CA HIS A 734 18.32 11.03 -32.06
C HIS A 734 16.81 11.11 -31.74
N ARG A 735 16.34 10.32 -30.77
CA ARG A 735 14.91 10.22 -30.43
C ARG A 735 14.66 9.82 -28.97
N ILE A 736 13.42 10.05 -28.52
CA ILE A 736 12.87 9.48 -27.28
C ILE A 736 11.84 8.40 -27.65
N GLN A 737 12.02 7.20 -27.08
CA GLN A 737 11.16 6.03 -27.28
C GLN A 737 10.27 5.80 -26.06
N LYS A 738 8.96 5.68 -26.25
CA LYS A 738 8.01 5.20 -25.22
C LYS A 738 7.69 3.73 -25.45
N PHE A 739 7.91 2.90 -24.43
CA PHE A 739 7.48 1.50 -24.37
C PHE A 739 6.29 1.38 -23.43
N GLU A 740 5.16 0.91 -23.96
CA GLU A 740 3.94 0.75 -23.18
C GLU A 740 3.94 -0.56 -22.39
N ILE A 741 3.33 -0.52 -21.21
CA ILE A 741 3.12 -1.69 -20.37
C ILE A 741 1.97 -2.57 -20.89
N VAL A 742 2.03 -3.87 -20.63
CA VAL A 742 0.98 -4.87 -20.89
C VAL A 742 0.67 -5.54 -19.56
N LEU A 743 -0.51 -5.23 -19.03
CA LEU A 743 -1.11 -5.86 -17.85
C LEU A 743 -1.55 -7.30 -18.17
#